data_AF-A0A952Z207-F1
#
_entry.id   AF-A0A952Z207-F1
#
_cell.length_a   1.000
_cell.length_b   1.000
_cell.length_c   1.000
_cell.angle_alpha   90.00
_cell.angle_beta   90.00
_cell.angle_gamma   90.00
#
_symmetry.space_group_name_H-M   'P 1'
#
loop_
_entity.id
_entity.type
_entity.pdbx_description
1 polymer ?
#
loop_
_entity_poly.entity_id
_entity_poly.type
_entity_poly.pdbx_seq_one_letter_code
_entity_poly.pdbx_strand_id
1 'polypeptide(L)'
;MKYVLIVGAGLGAVMLFLLATAGANTEFFERKYRLLLGINIAFVLFLMVIVGFLLWRFRRRLKSGVFGSRLALRLMLIFSLMAILPGALVYTVSVQFLEKSIESWFDVKVDRALEGGLNLGHTMLENLLAELKKKAQATALALTESSNSSLLVLNELLLQSQVEEATLFNQDGKVIAFSSDSNSALFPDVPSAAVMRHIRIQKAYSAIESVPDKGLYLRVVSPVNVLSLEEDIRMLQLLQPVPRQLAKDAERVQAGYQDYQELSLSRQGLTRLYSVTLTLALLLSLFSALASASLLSEKLSSPLGMLAEGTRAIAQGDYSRRHLVQSSDELGVLTESFNLMTQQLEEARAAAQHNQHAVESARAHLESILANLSSGVLVFDEQLILSKANRSAEKILQVPLISLDGSIIEGCVGKEPRLDALVAEIREGFNSEELGVWQRQLTRSDDGNNQVLLLRGTRLPKISGGGGVVVFDDITNLLQVQRAVAWGEVARRLAHEIKNPLTPIQLSAERVQHKLIHKLSEEDAKILSRSTETIVNQVEALKRMVNEFSQYARVPELELRQLDFNRLVREVLSLYETASMASENSRHIQIKQELTEDLPAVKGDSAQLRQVLHNLLQNAQDALLDAPEPLITVRTEMVHGGVQLSVRDNGCGFSDEIKARVFEPYVTTKPKGTGLGLPIIKKIVEEHEGLIHIENIKPHGAQISIILPTVEKNQVIGNNNKLAHG
;
A
#
# COMPACT_ATOMS: atom_id res chain seq x y z
N MET A 1 28.34 -17.99 14.33
CA MET A 1 27.86 -18.24 15.71
C MET A 1 27.19 -19.60 15.86
N LYS A 2 26.16 -19.94 15.08
CA LYS A 2 25.49 -21.26 15.17
C LYS A 2 26.48 -22.44 15.11
N TYR A 3 27.43 -22.41 14.17
CA TYR A 3 28.51 -23.42 14.08
C TYR A 3 29.45 -23.46 15.29
N VAL A 4 29.82 -22.31 15.86
CA VAL A 4 30.66 -22.23 17.06
C VAL A 4 29.94 -22.84 18.27
N LEU A 5 28.61 -22.63 18.35
CA LEU A 5 27.79 -23.22 19.41
C LEU A 5 27.71 -24.75 19.29
N ILE A 6 27.47 -25.25 18.08
CA ILE A 6 27.39 -26.69 17.79
C ILE A 6 28.75 -27.38 18.04
N VAL A 7 29.84 -26.80 17.53
CA VAL A 7 31.20 -27.32 17.73
C VAL A 7 31.57 -27.30 19.20
N GLY A 8 31.29 -26.22 19.92
CA GLY A 8 31.56 -26.12 21.37
C GLY A 8 30.81 -27.18 22.19
N ALA A 9 29.53 -27.43 21.88
CA ALA A 9 28.75 -28.48 22.52
C ALA A 9 29.28 -29.89 22.20
N GLY A 10 29.62 -30.16 20.94
CA GLY A 10 30.18 -31.44 20.51
C GLY A 10 31.53 -31.74 21.14
N LEU A 11 32.44 -30.76 21.16
CA LEU A 11 33.76 -30.88 21.78
C LEU A 11 33.64 -31.12 23.29
N GLY A 12 32.65 -30.48 23.92
CA GLY A 12 32.38 -30.69 25.33
C GLY A 12 31.80 -32.07 25.67
N ALA A 13 30.93 -32.62 24.82
CA ALA A 13 30.47 -34.00 24.95
C ALA A 13 31.62 -35.00 24.82
N VAL A 14 32.54 -34.77 23.87
CA VAL A 14 33.76 -35.58 23.72
C VAL A 14 34.64 -35.48 24.96
N MET A 15 34.83 -34.29 25.53
CA MET A 15 35.63 -34.12 26.76
C MET A 15 35.01 -34.80 27.97
N LEU A 16 33.68 -34.71 28.15
CA LEU A 16 32.97 -35.45 29.20
C LEU A 16 33.10 -36.97 29.00
N PHE A 17 33.02 -37.46 27.77
CA PHE A 17 33.21 -38.87 27.45
C PHE A 17 34.64 -39.34 27.75
N LEU A 18 35.66 -38.56 27.38
CA LEU A 18 37.06 -38.85 27.67
C LEU A 18 37.36 -38.86 29.17
N LEU A 19 36.73 -37.98 29.95
CA LEU A 19 36.84 -37.97 31.41
C LEU A 19 36.13 -39.18 32.05
N ALA A 20 34.92 -39.51 31.58
CA ALA A 20 34.18 -40.66 32.07
C ALA A 20 34.92 -41.99 31.80
N THR A 21 35.51 -42.13 30.61
CA THR A 21 36.33 -43.30 30.25
C THR A 21 37.65 -43.35 31.01
N ALA A 22 38.29 -42.20 31.26
CA ALA A 22 39.50 -42.13 32.08
C ALA A 22 39.26 -42.52 33.54
N GLY A 23 38.08 -42.20 34.11
CA GLY A 23 37.71 -42.63 35.46
C GLY A 23 37.47 -44.15 35.59
N ALA A 24 37.24 -44.86 34.48
CA ALA A 24 36.97 -46.30 34.47
C ALA A 24 38.20 -47.17 34.20
N ASN A 25 39.33 -46.58 33.75
CA ASN A 25 40.52 -47.32 33.34
C ASN A 25 41.79 -46.74 33.99
N THR A 26 42.25 -47.38 35.07
CA THR A 26 43.36 -46.93 35.93
C THR A 26 44.67 -46.80 35.17
N GLU A 27 44.97 -47.71 34.25
CA GLU A 27 46.22 -47.72 33.46
C GLU A 27 46.26 -46.57 32.44
N PHE A 28 45.11 -46.28 31.80
CA PHE A 28 44.98 -45.14 30.88
C PHE A 28 45.08 -43.80 31.62
N PHE A 29 44.49 -43.74 32.81
CA PHE A 29 44.54 -42.57 33.68
C PHE A 29 45.98 -42.23 34.07
N GLU A 30 46.76 -43.18 34.59
CA GLU A 30 48.13 -42.92 35.04
C GLU A 30 49.04 -42.39 33.92
N ARG A 31 48.99 -43.00 32.74
CA ARG A 31 49.88 -42.64 31.62
C ARG A 31 49.55 -41.30 30.99
N LYS A 32 48.27 -40.88 30.99
CA LYS A 32 47.79 -39.67 30.30
C LYS A 32 47.22 -38.59 31.22
N TYR A 33 47.25 -38.77 32.54
CA TYR A 33 46.64 -37.87 33.53
C TYR A 33 46.98 -36.39 33.29
N ARG A 34 48.26 -36.06 33.15
CA ARG A 34 48.73 -34.68 32.96
C ARG A 34 48.22 -34.06 31.66
N LEU A 35 48.20 -34.84 30.59
CA LEU A 35 47.71 -34.39 29.28
C LEU A 35 46.19 -34.22 29.30
N LEU A 36 45.45 -35.17 29.88
CA LEU A 36 44.00 -35.10 30.01
C LEU A 36 43.56 -33.89 30.85
N LEU A 37 44.25 -33.66 31.98
CA LEU A 37 43.98 -32.53 32.87
C LEU A 37 44.33 -31.19 32.18
N GLY A 38 45.45 -31.12 31.47
CA GLY A 38 45.83 -29.94 30.69
C GLY A 38 44.82 -29.59 29.59
N ILE A 39 44.37 -30.59 28.81
CA ILE A 39 43.35 -30.40 27.77
C ILE A 39 42.03 -29.94 28.37
N ASN A 40 41.58 -30.53 29.48
CA ASN A 40 40.34 -30.13 30.11
C ASN A 40 40.39 -28.72 30.71
N ILE A 41 41.50 -28.33 31.35
CA ILE A 41 41.68 -26.95 31.83
C ILE A 41 41.66 -25.97 30.65
N ALA A 42 42.37 -26.27 29.56
CA ALA A 42 42.35 -25.46 28.36
C ALA A 42 40.92 -25.34 27.78
N PHE A 43 40.15 -26.43 27.79
CA PHE A 43 38.78 -26.44 27.32
C PHE A 43 37.82 -25.66 28.24
N VAL A 44 37.99 -25.76 29.56
CA VAL A 44 37.26 -24.94 30.54
C VAL A 44 37.53 -23.44 30.31
N LEU A 45 38.80 -23.06 30.12
CA LEU A 45 39.17 -21.68 29.79
C LEU A 45 38.56 -21.22 28.47
N PHE A 46 38.59 -22.07 27.44
CA PHE A 46 37.93 -21.81 26.16
C PHE A 46 36.43 -21.59 26.31
N LEU A 47 35.73 -22.44 27.09
CA LEU A 47 34.31 -22.28 27.40
C LEU A 47 34.04 -20.97 28.15
N MET A 48 34.87 -20.61 29.15
CA MET A 48 34.74 -19.34 29.86
C MET A 48 34.89 -18.13 28.92
N VAL A 49 35.85 -18.16 27.99
CA VAL A 49 36.02 -17.11 26.98
C VAL A 49 34.79 -17.00 26.08
N ILE A 50 34.22 -18.12 25.63
CA ILE A 50 33.01 -18.12 24.81
C ILE A 50 31.82 -17.57 25.60
N VAL A 51 31.61 -18.04 26.83
CA VAL A 51 30.53 -17.53 27.71
C VAL A 51 30.69 -16.03 27.93
N GLY A 52 31.90 -15.55 28.22
CA GLY A 52 32.21 -14.13 28.34
C GLY A 52 31.92 -13.34 27.05
N PHE A 53 32.28 -13.90 25.88
CA PHE A 53 31.97 -13.30 24.58
C PHE A 53 30.46 -13.25 24.31
N LEU A 54 29.71 -14.30 24.65
CA LEU A 54 28.25 -14.33 24.52
C LEU A 54 27.60 -13.24 25.38
N LEU A 55 28.04 -13.11 26.65
CA LEU A 55 27.57 -12.06 27.55
C LEU A 55 27.94 -10.66 27.06
N TRP A 56 29.16 -10.47 26.54
CA TRP A 56 29.60 -9.18 25.99
C TRP A 56 28.82 -8.78 24.75
N ARG A 57 28.69 -9.69 23.77
CA ARG A 57 27.89 -9.49 22.55
C ARG A 57 26.46 -9.11 22.89
N PHE A 58 25.89 -9.81 23.86
CA PHE A 58 24.56 -9.56 24.34
C PHE A 58 24.43 -8.18 25.00
N ARG A 59 25.38 -7.79 25.87
CA ARG A 59 25.44 -6.44 26.46
C ARG A 59 25.55 -5.34 25.39
N ARG A 60 26.30 -5.59 24.32
CA ARG A 60 26.41 -4.68 23.17
C ARG A 60 25.07 -4.53 22.43
N ARG A 61 24.35 -5.64 22.20
CA ARG A 61 23.00 -5.64 21.61
C ARG A 61 21.99 -4.85 22.44
N LEU A 62 22.09 -4.92 23.77
CA LEU A 62 21.28 -4.09 24.66
C LEU A 62 21.57 -2.60 24.50
N LYS A 63 22.86 -2.22 24.47
CA LYS A 63 23.25 -0.82 24.28
C LYS A 63 22.84 -0.26 22.92
N SER A 64 22.79 -1.09 21.88
CA SER A 64 22.39 -0.65 20.53
C SER A 64 20.87 -0.47 20.35
N GLY A 65 20.04 -0.74 21.38
CA GLY A 65 18.60 -0.44 21.33
C GLY A 65 17.79 -1.20 20.28
N VAL A 66 18.33 -2.29 19.72
CA VAL A 66 17.67 -3.07 18.67
C VAL A 66 16.36 -3.66 19.20
N PHE A 67 15.32 -3.65 18.37
CA PHE A 67 14.02 -4.23 18.69
C PHE A 67 14.18 -5.71 19.11
N GLY A 68 13.50 -6.12 20.18
CA GLY A 68 13.63 -7.46 20.78
C GLY A 68 14.77 -7.64 21.80
N SER A 69 15.67 -6.67 21.97
CA SER A 69 16.77 -6.74 22.96
C SER A 69 16.29 -6.92 24.42
N ARG A 70 15.13 -6.37 24.80
CA ARG A 70 14.53 -6.55 26.13
C ARG A 70 13.97 -7.96 26.33
N LEU A 71 13.35 -8.54 25.29
CA LEU A 71 12.86 -9.92 25.32
C LEU A 71 14.05 -10.89 25.44
N ALA A 72 15.11 -10.64 24.67
CA ALA A 72 16.36 -11.37 24.72
C ALA A 72 16.96 -11.40 26.13
N LEU A 73 16.96 -10.27 26.85
CA LEU A 73 17.39 -10.18 28.25
C LEU A 73 16.56 -11.05 29.17
N ARG A 74 15.23 -10.93 29.06
CA ARG A 74 14.33 -11.66 29.94
C ARG A 74 14.48 -13.17 29.74
N LEU A 75 14.57 -13.64 28.49
CA LEU A 75 14.83 -15.05 28.18
C LEU A 75 16.22 -15.49 28.68
N MET A 76 17.28 -14.72 28.41
CA MET A 76 18.62 -15.07 28.87
C MET A 76 18.72 -15.17 30.39
N LEU A 77 18.07 -14.26 31.13
CA LEU A 77 17.99 -14.30 32.59
C LEU A 77 17.24 -15.55 33.08
N ILE A 78 16.08 -15.87 32.48
CA ILE A 78 15.29 -17.05 32.86
C ILE A 78 16.09 -18.34 32.62
N PHE A 79 16.67 -18.51 31.42
CA PHE A 79 17.44 -19.70 31.10
C PHE A 79 18.73 -19.82 31.92
N SER A 80 19.43 -18.70 32.17
CA SER A 80 20.63 -18.71 33.00
C SER A 80 20.30 -19.07 34.45
N LEU A 81 19.23 -18.50 35.00
CA LEU A 81 18.79 -18.82 36.37
C LEU A 81 18.35 -20.29 36.48
N MET A 82 17.61 -20.79 35.49
CA MET A 82 17.15 -22.17 35.41
C MET A 82 18.30 -23.18 35.28
N ALA A 83 19.42 -22.80 34.66
CA ALA A 83 20.61 -23.65 34.55
C ALA A 83 21.55 -23.54 35.76
N ILE A 84 21.82 -22.32 36.23
CA ILE A 84 22.79 -22.06 37.30
C ILE A 84 22.26 -22.52 38.64
N LEU A 85 20.99 -22.23 38.97
CA LEU A 85 20.50 -22.44 40.33
C LEU A 85 20.44 -23.93 40.72
N PRO A 86 19.80 -24.82 39.94
CA PRO A 86 19.86 -26.26 40.20
C PRO A 86 21.25 -26.84 39.96
N GLY A 87 21.96 -26.36 38.93
CA GLY A 87 23.30 -26.85 38.58
C GLY A 87 24.33 -26.58 39.68
N ALA A 88 24.33 -25.38 40.26
CA ALA A 88 25.21 -25.01 41.37
C ALA A 88 24.88 -25.80 42.64
N LEU A 89 23.60 -26.03 42.93
CA LEU A 89 23.18 -26.89 44.05
C LEU A 89 23.73 -28.30 43.87
N VAL A 90 23.48 -28.94 42.72
CA VAL A 90 23.98 -30.29 42.42
C VAL A 90 25.50 -30.32 42.46
N TYR A 91 26.18 -29.31 41.89
CA TYR A 91 27.63 -29.21 41.92
C TYR A 91 28.19 -29.16 43.35
N THR A 92 27.67 -28.26 44.20
CA THR A 92 28.14 -28.12 45.58
C THR A 92 27.93 -29.39 46.41
N VAL A 93 26.75 -30.00 46.32
CA VAL A 93 26.45 -31.27 46.99
C VAL A 93 27.35 -32.40 46.46
N SER A 94 27.54 -32.49 45.14
CA SER A 94 28.36 -33.54 44.52
C SER A 94 29.82 -33.42 44.90
N VAL A 95 30.39 -32.21 44.90
CA VAL A 95 31.79 -31.99 45.31
C VAL A 95 31.96 -32.29 46.79
N GLN A 96 31.08 -31.79 47.66
CA GLN A 96 31.15 -32.10 49.11
C GLN A 96 31.02 -33.59 49.39
N PHE A 97 30.07 -34.27 48.74
CA PHE A 97 29.87 -35.70 48.90
C PHE A 97 31.10 -36.47 48.43
N LEU A 98 31.59 -36.17 47.22
CA LEU A 98 32.75 -36.84 46.65
C LEU A 98 34.02 -36.65 47.48
N GLU A 99 34.31 -35.42 47.91
CA GLU A 99 35.50 -35.12 48.72
C GLU A 99 35.49 -35.90 50.04
N LYS A 100 34.34 -35.91 50.75
CA LYS A 100 34.15 -36.68 51.98
C LYS A 100 34.15 -38.19 51.76
N SER A 101 33.52 -38.67 50.68
CA SER A 101 33.47 -40.10 50.37
C SER A 101 34.84 -40.66 50.03
N ILE A 102 35.62 -39.96 49.20
CA ILE A 102 37.00 -40.36 48.89
C ILE A 102 37.83 -40.32 50.17
N GLU A 103 37.74 -39.26 50.98
CA GLU A 103 38.45 -39.18 52.25
C GLU A 103 38.14 -40.32 53.21
N SER A 104 36.87 -40.74 53.31
CA SER A 104 36.45 -41.84 54.17
C SER A 104 36.98 -43.21 53.74
N TRP A 105 37.21 -43.45 52.45
CA TRP A 105 37.75 -44.71 51.94
C TRP A 105 39.26 -44.82 52.19
N PHE A 106 39.95 -43.68 52.25
CA PHE A 106 41.38 -43.57 52.53
C PHE A 106 41.67 -43.08 53.96
N ASP A 107 40.75 -43.33 54.90
CA ASP A 107 40.95 -43.00 56.31
C ASP A 107 42.11 -43.82 56.90
N VAL A 108 42.78 -43.24 57.88
CA VAL A 108 43.93 -43.76 58.62
C VAL A 108 43.64 -45.14 59.23
N LYS A 109 42.37 -45.54 59.34
CA LYS A 109 41.94 -46.84 59.87
C LYS A 109 42.36 -48.03 58.99
N VAL A 110 42.27 -47.90 57.66
CA VAL A 110 42.65 -49.00 56.74
C VAL A 110 44.16 -49.14 56.70
N ASP A 111 44.85 -48.01 56.62
CA ASP A 111 46.32 -47.93 56.66
C ASP A 111 46.86 -48.55 57.96
N ARG A 112 46.34 -48.14 59.13
CA ARG A 112 46.72 -48.72 60.43
C ARG A 112 46.37 -50.20 60.57
N ALA A 113 45.28 -50.67 59.95
CA ALA A 113 44.89 -52.08 60.02
C ALA A 113 45.84 -52.96 59.17
N LEU A 114 46.20 -52.52 57.97
CA LEU A 114 47.15 -53.21 57.10
C LEU A 114 48.57 -53.15 57.66
N GLU A 115 49.02 -51.98 58.13
CA GLU A 115 50.29 -51.80 58.82
C GLU A 115 50.36 -52.66 60.08
N GLY A 116 49.29 -52.70 60.88
CA GLY A 116 49.16 -53.56 62.05
C GLY A 116 49.22 -55.06 61.69
N GLY A 117 48.58 -55.48 60.59
CA GLY A 117 48.63 -56.86 60.09
C GLY A 117 50.02 -57.26 59.58
N LEU A 118 50.71 -56.36 58.89
CA LEU A 118 52.08 -56.58 58.42
C LEU A 118 53.07 -56.65 59.59
N ASN A 119 52.93 -55.76 60.57
CA ASN A 119 53.72 -55.79 61.80
C ASN A 119 53.46 -57.06 62.63
N LEU A 120 52.21 -57.53 62.71
CA LEU A 120 51.87 -58.80 63.36
C LEU A 120 52.56 -59.99 62.66
N GLY A 121 52.51 -60.02 61.32
CA GLY A 121 53.18 -61.05 60.52
C GLY A 121 54.70 -61.04 60.73
N HIS A 122 55.32 -59.87 60.66
CA HIS A 122 56.76 -59.70 60.93
C HIS A 122 57.13 -60.16 62.35
N THR A 123 56.38 -59.71 63.37
CA THR A 123 56.59 -60.09 64.77
C THR A 123 56.45 -61.60 64.97
N MET A 124 55.47 -62.24 64.31
CA MET A 124 55.30 -63.69 64.38
C MET A 124 56.48 -64.44 63.77
N LEU A 125 56.97 -63.99 62.61
CA LEU A 125 58.15 -64.57 61.96
C LEU A 125 59.43 -64.37 62.79
N GLU A 126 59.63 -63.19 63.37
CA GLU A 126 60.75 -62.93 64.29
C GLU A 126 60.68 -63.81 65.54
N ASN A 127 59.49 -64.03 66.10
CA ASN A 127 59.29 -64.93 67.24
C ASN A 127 59.63 -66.39 66.88
N LEU A 128 59.19 -66.89 65.72
CA LEU A 128 59.54 -68.22 65.25
C LEU A 128 61.05 -68.37 65.03
N LEU A 129 61.69 -67.35 64.43
CA LEU A 129 63.14 -67.31 64.23
C LEU A 129 63.90 -67.29 65.56
N ALA A 130 63.43 -66.52 66.55
CA ALA A 130 64.01 -66.48 67.89
C ALA A 130 63.85 -67.82 68.63
N GLU A 131 62.73 -68.51 68.46
CA GLU A 131 62.51 -69.84 69.02
C GLU A 131 63.44 -70.88 68.37
N LEU A 132 63.56 -70.86 67.05
CA LEU A 132 64.49 -71.73 66.32
C LEU A 132 65.94 -71.45 66.73
N LYS A 133 66.30 -70.19 66.98
CA LYS A 133 67.61 -69.81 67.50
C LYS A 133 67.90 -70.41 68.87
N LYS A 134 66.94 -70.39 69.78
CA LYS A 134 67.06 -71.05 71.11
C LYS A 134 67.25 -72.56 70.96
N LYS A 135 66.50 -73.20 70.05
CA LYS A 135 66.63 -74.64 69.76
C LYS A 135 68.03 -74.96 69.21
N ALA A 136 68.51 -74.20 68.22
CA ALA A 136 69.84 -74.37 67.66
C ALA A 136 70.95 -74.26 68.72
N GLN A 137 70.83 -73.31 69.66
CA GLN A 137 71.79 -73.15 70.76
C GLN A 137 71.75 -74.32 71.74
N ALA A 138 70.56 -74.80 72.11
CA ALA A 138 70.41 -75.95 73.00
C ALA A 138 70.99 -77.23 72.38
N THR A 139 70.73 -77.46 71.08
CA THR A 139 71.27 -78.61 70.35
C THR A 139 72.78 -78.49 70.12
N ALA A 140 73.29 -77.28 69.85
CA ALA A 140 74.72 -77.04 69.78
C ALA A 140 75.43 -77.40 71.10
N LEU A 141 74.82 -77.11 72.25
CA LEU A 141 75.34 -77.52 73.55
C LEU A 141 75.30 -79.05 73.73
N ALA A 142 74.18 -79.71 73.40
CA ALA A 142 74.07 -81.16 73.49
C ALA A 142 75.08 -81.90 72.58
N LEU A 143 75.34 -81.35 71.39
CA LEU A 143 76.36 -81.85 70.45
C LEU A 143 77.80 -81.61 70.93
N THR A 144 78.01 -80.67 71.84
CA THR A 144 79.31 -80.45 72.50
C THR A 144 79.60 -81.56 73.51
N GLU A 145 78.58 -82.04 74.23
CA GLU A 145 78.71 -83.10 75.25
C GLU A 145 78.76 -84.51 74.65
N SER A 146 78.14 -84.73 73.48
CA SER A 146 78.00 -86.05 72.84
C SER A 146 78.78 -86.15 71.52
N SER A 147 80.08 -86.43 71.60
CA SER A 147 81.02 -86.39 70.46
C SER A 147 80.89 -87.53 69.44
N ASN A 148 80.30 -88.69 69.80
CA ASN A 148 80.21 -89.88 68.93
C ASN A 148 78.80 -90.20 68.39
N SER A 149 77.77 -89.44 68.76
CA SER A 149 76.36 -89.72 68.40
C SER A 149 75.64 -88.53 67.76
N SER A 150 76.37 -87.67 67.04
CA SER A 150 75.81 -86.46 66.45
C SER A 150 74.60 -86.71 65.55
N LEU A 151 74.55 -87.81 64.80
CA LEU A 151 73.41 -88.16 63.95
C LEU A 151 72.16 -88.51 64.77
N LEU A 152 72.31 -89.16 65.94
CA LEU A 152 71.20 -89.51 66.83
C LEU A 152 70.55 -88.25 67.42
N VAL A 153 71.39 -87.31 67.88
CA VAL A 153 70.94 -86.03 68.46
C VAL A 153 70.21 -85.16 67.42
N LEU A 154 70.71 -85.13 66.18
CA LEU A 154 70.04 -84.42 65.08
C LEU A 154 68.70 -85.06 64.71
N ASN A 155 68.62 -86.39 64.69
CA ASN A 155 67.38 -87.11 64.39
C ASN A 155 66.33 -86.92 65.51
N GLU A 156 66.74 -86.97 66.78
CA GLU A 156 65.86 -86.71 67.91
C GLU A 156 65.30 -85.27 67.89
N LEU A 157 66.13 -84.29 67.53
CA LEU A 157 65.68 -82.91 67.33
C LEU A 157 64.58 -82.83 66.27
N LEU A 158 64.74 -83.51 65.13
CA LEU A 158 63.73 -83.47 64.07
C LEU A 158 62.43 -84.13 64.52
N LEU A 159 62.49 -85.25 65.24
CA LEU A 159 61.28 -85.93 65.76
C LEU A 159 60.53 -85.12 66.81
N GLN A 160 61.22 -84.29 67.60
CA GLN A 160 60.64 -83.50 68.69
C GLN A 160 60.34 -82.04 68.30
N SER A 161 60.71 -81.59 67.10
CA SER A 161 60.56 -80.21 66.67
C SER A 161 59.96 -80.08 65.27
N GLN A 162 59.64 -78.84 64.87
CA GLN A 162 59.14 -78.54 63.52
C GLN A 162 60.27 -78.22 62.53
N VAL A 163 61.51 -78.60 62.85
CA VAL A 163 62.67 -78.38 61.99
C VAL A 163 62.65 -79.44 60.89
N GLU A 164 62.86 -79.04 59.64
CA GLU A 164 62.83 -79.95 58.50
C GLU A 164 64.21 -80.52 58.17
N GLU A 165 65.26 -79.71 58.35
CA GLU A 165 66.64 -80.13 58.08
C GLU A 165 67.57 -79.66 59.19
N ALA A 166 68.43 -80.57 59.65
CA ALA A 166 69.47 -80.28 60.62
C ALA A 166 70.81 -80.82 60.08
N THR A 167 71.78 -79.93 59.85
CA THR A 167 73.08 -80.28 59.25
C THR A 167 74.21 -79.78 60.13
N LEU A 168 75.18 -80.65 60.40
CA LEU A 168 76.42 -80.30 61.08
C LEU A 168 77.53 -80.19 60.04
N PHE A 169 78.15 -79.02 59.95
CA PHE A 169 79.28 -78.74 59.06
C PHE A 169 80.59 -78.60 59.83
N ASN A 170 81.70 -78.91 59.17
CA ASN A 170 83.04 -78.59 59.65
C ASN A 170 83.46 -77.16 59.29
N GLN A 171 84.61 -76.67 59.78
CA GLN A 171 85.12 -75.31 59.51
C GLN A 171 85.28 -74.97 58.01
N ASP A 172 85.50 -75.99 57.19
CA ASP A 172 85.63 -75.90 55.73
C ASP A 172 84.27 -75.99 54.98
N GLY A 173 83.15 -76.12 55.70
CA GLY A 173 81.82 -76.27 55.10
C GLY A 173 81.48 -77.65 54.57
N LYS A 174 82.29 -78.68 54.90
CA LYS A 174 81.96 -80.08 54.61
C LYS A 174 80.93 -80.61 55.60
N VAL A 175 79.99 -81.42 55.12
CA VAL A 175 78.93 -82.06 55.93
C VAL A 175 79.53 -83.18 56.78
N ILE A 176 79.35 -83.10 58.09
CA ILE A 176 79.73 -84.12 59.08
C ILE A 176 78.55 -85.05 59.35
N ALA A 177 77.38 -84.46 59.59
CA ALA A 177 76.14 -85.18 59.84
C ALA A 177 74.97 -84.41 59.23
N PHE A 178 74.01 -85.13 58.67
CA PHE A 178 72.81 -84.55 58.07
C PHE A 178 71.62 -85.41 58.47
N SER A 179 70.54 -84.77 58.86
CA SER A 179 69.25 -85.40 59.08
C SER A 179 68.16 -84.50 58.52
N SER A 180 67.16 -85.10 57.89
CA SER A 180 66.00 -84.39 57.35
C SER A 180 64.72 -85.19 57.61
N ASP A 181 63.64 -84.46 57.86
CA ASP A 181 62.27 -85.00 58.00
C ASP A 181 61.59 -85.20 56.63
N SER A 182 62.12 -84.59 55.55
CA SER A 182 61.52 -84.69 54.21
C SER A 182 62.23 -85.70 53.31
N ASN A 183 61.46 -86.66 52.77
CA ASN A 183 61.95 -87.69 51.81
C ASN A 183 62.56 -87.12 50.51
N SER A 184 62.51 -85.81 50.30
CA SER A 184 62.95 -85.13 49.07
C SER A 184 64.34 -84.49 49.19
N ALA A 185 64.85 -84.25 50.40
CA ALA A 185 66.15 -83.63 50.61
C ALA A 185 67.26 -84.69 50.75
N LEU A 186 67.81 -85.15 49.62
CA LEU A 186 68.94 -86.10 49.60
C LEU A 186 70.30 -85.44 49.90
N PHE A 187 70.37 -84.11 49.81
CA PHE A 187 71.56 -83.31 50.09
C PHE A 187 71.20 -82.06 50.89
N PRO A 188 72.01 -81.66 51.89
CA PRO A 188 71.76 -80.45 52.66
C PRO A 188 72.01 -79.19 51.84
N ASP A 189 71.20 -78.16 52.09
CA ASP A 189 71.44 -76.85 51.52
C ASP A 189 72.62 -76.15 52.22
N VAL A 190 73.66 -75.80 51.46
CA VAL A 190 74.93 -75.31 52.02
C VAL A 190 74.84 -73.81 52.31
N PRO A 191 75.19 -73.33 53.52
CA PRO A 191 75.16 -71.92 53.82
C PRO A 191 76.12 -71.12 52.92
N SER A 192 75.72 -69.91 52.54
CA SER A 192 76.52 -69.05 51.67
C SER A 192 77.87 -68.68 52.32
N ALA A 193 78.86 -68.33 51.49
CA ALA A 193 80.19 -67.92 51.97
C ALA A 193 80.14 -66.73 52.95
N ALA A 194 79.13 -65.85 52.83
CA ALA A 194 78.89 -64.75 53.75
C ALA A 194 78.42 -65.23 55.14
N VAL A 195 77.50 -66.21 55.19
CA VAL A 195 77.01 -66.84 56.43
C VAL A 195 78.15 -67.59 57.12
N MET A 196 78.94 -68.35 56.36
CA MET A 196 80.11 -69.07 56.87
C MET A 196 81.15 -68.14 57.49
N ARG A 197 81.40 -66.97 56.88
CA ARG A 197 82.29 -65.95 57.44
C ARG A 197 81.76 -65.35 58.75
N HIS A 198 80.45 -65.19 58.88
CA HIS A 198 79.84 -64.59 60.07
C HIS A 198 79.98 -65.49 61.30
N ILE A 199 79.88 -66.81 61.12
CA ILE A 199 79.96 -67.81 62.20
C ILE A 199 81.39 -68.06 62.65
N ARG A 200 82.39 -67.88 61.77
CA ARG A 200 83.82 -67.94 62.15
C ARG A 200 84.20 -66.96 63.26
N ILE A 201 83.41 -65.92 63.49
CA ILE A 201 83.56 -64.94 64.59
C ILE A 201 82.74 -65.38 65.84
N GLN A 202 82.36 -66.66 65.92
CA GLN A 202 81.56 -67.28 66.98
C GLN A 202 80.20 -66.64 67.25
N LYS A 203 79.60 -65.94 66.27
CA LYS A 203 78.24 -65.40 66.37
C LYS A 203 77.26 -66.29 65.61
N ALA A 204 76.15 -66.64 66.27
CA ALA A 204 75.06 -67.35 65.61
C ALA A 204 74.40 -66.46 64.55
N TYR A 205 74.21 -67.00 63.35
CA TYR A 205 73.48 -66.37 62.27
C TYR A 205 72.03 -66.83 62.29
N SER A 206 71.09 -65.90 62.09
CA SER A 206 69.67 -66.22 62.00
C SER A 206 69.00 -65.25 61.06
N ALA A 207 68.39 -65.74 59.98
CA ALA A 207 67.69 -64.92 59.00
C ALA A 207 66.51 -65.69 58.41
N ILE A 208 65.53 -64.94 57.89
CA ILE A 208 64.46 -65.47 57.06
C ILE A 208 64.95 -65.34 55.62
N GLU A 209 65.09 -66.47 54.93
CA GLU A 209 65.64 -66.51 53.57
C GLU A 209 64.65 -67.19 52.63
N SER A 210 64.62 -66.74 51.37
CA SER A 210 63.92 -67.45 50.31
C SER A 210 64.88 -68.48 49.73
N VAL A 211 64.59 -69.76 49.95
CA VAL A 211 65.35 -70.87 49.39
C VAL A 211 64.77 -71.22 48.02
N PRO A 212 65.60 -71.28 46.96
CA PRO A 212 65.15 -71.65 45.62
C PRO A 212 64.33 -72.94 45.62
N ASP A 213 63.20 -72.95 44.92
CA ASP A 213 62.23 -74.06 44.80
C ASP A 213 61.53 -74.53 46.10
N LYS A 214 61.94 -74.05 47.29
CA LYS A 214 61.36 -74.46 48.58
C LYS A 214 60.52 -73.35 49.24
N GLY A 215 60.78 -72.08 48.98
CA GLY A 215 60.00 -70.94 49.51
C GLY A 215 60.68 -70.26 50.71
N LEU A 216 59.90 -69.65 51.62
CA LEU A 216 60.44 -68.95 52.79
C LEU A 216 60.84 -69.94 53.90
N TYR A 217 62.11 -69.88 54.31
CA TYR A 217 62.68 -70.69 55.39
C TYR A 217 63.31 -69.81 56.47
N LEU A 218 63.20 -70.29 57.69
CA LEU A 218 63.97 -69.78 58.83
C LEU A 218 65.30 -70.55 58.84
N ARG A 219 66.40 -69.86 58.56
CA ARG A 219 67.75 -70.41 58.67
C ARG A 219 68.39 -69.92 59.95
N VAL A 220 68.81 -70.87 60.79
CA VAL A 220 69.68 -70.57 61.93
C VAL A 220 70.93 -71.41 61.82
N VAL A 221 72.07 -70.76 62.00
CA VAL A 221 73.36 -71.46 62.07
C VAL A 221 74.09 -71.05 63.35
N SER A 222 74.38 -72.03 64.19
CA SER A 222 75.02 -71.86 65.51
C SER A 222 76.38 -72.55 65.55
N PRO A 223 77.42 -71.91 66.10
CA PRO A 223 78.69 -72.59 66.35
C PRO A 223 78.52 -73.66 67.43
N VAL A 224 79.25 -74.76 67.29
CA VAL A 224 79.36 -75.91 68.20
C VAL A 224 80.84 -76.04 68.54
N ASN A 225 81.20 -75.75 69.78
CA ASN A 225 82.60 -75.80 70.23
C ASN A 225 82.92 -77.22 70.67
N VAL A 226 83.69 -77.97 69.90
CA VAL A 226 84.08 -79.34 70.26
C VAL A 226 85.41 -79.33 71.01
N LEU A 227 85.52 -80.15 72.07
CA LEU A 227 86.76 -80.36 72.83
C LEU A 227 87.64 -81.42 72.14
N SER A 228 88.04 -81.18 70.89
CA SER A 228 88.91 -82.07 70.10
C SER A 228 90.24 -81.38 69.76
N LEU A 229 91.32 -82.15 69.61
CA LEU A 229 92.68 -81.66 69.29
C LEU A 229 92.88 -81.35 67.79
N GLU A 230 91.96 -81.76 66.91
CA GLU A 230 92.09 -81.61 65.43
C GLU A 230 91.10 -80.63 64.78
N GLU A 231 89.98 -80.30 65.44
CA GLU A 231 88.93 -79.45 64.86
C GLU A 231 88.51 -78.36 65.87
N ASP A 232 88.65 -77.09 65.50
CA ASP A 232 88.44 -75.98 66.43
C ASP A 232 86.96 -75.57 66.58
N ILE A 233 86.10 -75.73 65.56
CA ILE A 233 84.67 -75.30 65.58
C ILE A 233 83.84 -76.13 64.58
N ARG A 234 82.71 -76.69 65.03
CA ARG A 234 81.67 -77.24 64.14
C ARG A 234 80.51 -76.25 64.03
N MET A 235 79.70 -76.37 62.99
CA MET A 235 78.58 -75.45 62.73
C MET A 235 77.29 -76.23 62.55
N LEU A 236 76.33 -76.01 63.45
CA LEU A 236 75.00 -76.58 63.35
C LEU A 236 74.10 -75.64 62.56
N GLN A 237 73.59 -76.09 61.42
CA GLN A 237 72.53 -75.44 60.67
C GLN A 237 71.20 -76.13 60.96
N LEU A 238 70.20 -75.33 61.30
CA LEU A 238 68.79 -75.73 61.30
C LEU A 238 68.05 -74.95 60.22
N LEU A 239 67.25 -75.66 59.43
CA LEU A 239 66.31 -75.09 58.46
C LEU A 239 64.91 -75.51 58.84
N GLN A 240 64.05 -74.52 59.03
CA GLN A 240 62.64 -74.72 59.30
C GLN A 240 61.80 -73.99 58.24
N PRO A 241 60.86 -74.67 57.55
CA PRO A 241 59.96 -74.01 56.62
C PRO A 241 59.03 -73.06 57.37
N VAL A 242 58.85 -71.86 56.84
CA VAL A 242 57.76 -70.99 57.33
C VAL A 242 56.43 -71.67 56.98
N PRO A 243 55.47 -71.78 57.93
CA PRO A 243 54.18 -72.38 57.64
C PRO A 243 53.56 -71.78 56.37
N ARG A 244 53.20 -72.62 55.40
CA ARG A 244 52.72 -72.19 54.07
C ARG A 244 51.56 -71.20 54.14
N GLN A 245 50.73 -71.32 55.17
CA GLN A 245 49.59 -70.43 55.41
C GLN A 245 50.04 -69.03 55.83
N LEU A 246 51.00 -68.95 56.77
CA LEU A 246 51.59 -67.69 57.22
C LEU A 246 52.36 -66.98 56.09
N ALA A 247 53.12 -67.73 55.28
CA ALA A 247 53.82 -67.17 54.12
C ALA A 247 52.84 -66.57 53.09
N LYS A 248 51.78 -67.31 52.74
CA LYS A 248 50.74 -66.83 51.81
C LYS A 248 49.98 -65.63 52.37
N ASP A 249 49.68 -65.62 53.68
CA ASP A 249 48.95 -64.51 54.30
C ASP A 249 49.84 -63.26 54.42
N ALA A 250 51.13 -63.42 54.72
CA ALA A 250 52.10 -62.32 54.71
C ALA A 250 52.27 -61.71 53.31
N GLU A 251 52.40 -62.54 52.27
CA GLU A 251 52.46 -62.08 50.87
C GLU A 251 51.17 -61.36 50.45
N ARG A 252 50.00 -61.86 50.82
CA ARG A 252 48.71 -61.22 50.53
C ARG A 252 48.56 -59.87 51.22
N VAL A 253 48.94 -59.78 52.50
CA VAL A 253 48.88 -58.51 53.26
C VAL A 253 49.88 -57.51 52.69
N GLN A 254 51.09 -57.95 52.33
CA GLN A 254 52.11 -57.10 51.71
C GLN A 254 51.68 -56.60 50.33
N ALA A 255 51.16 -57.49 49.46
CA ALA A 255 50.62 -57.10 48.16
C ALA A 255 49.44 -56.14 48.30
N GLY A 256 48.49 -56.43 49.21
CA GLY A 256 47.36 -55.55 49.48
C GLY A 256 47.77 -54.19 50.05
N TYR A 257 48.83 -54.14 50.87
CA TYR A 257 49.40 -52.88 51.36
C TYR A 257 50.07 -52.06 50.25
N GLN A 258 50.78 -52.72 49.33
CA GLN A 258 51.38 -52.07 48.16
C GLN A 258 50.30 -51.50 47.22
N ASP A 259 49.28 -52.30 46.87
CA ASP A 259 48.15 -51.86 46.05
C ASP A 259 47.42 -50.66 46.69
N TYR A 260 47.23 -50.71 48.02
CA TYR A 260 46.62 -49.60 48.76
C TYR A 260 47.47 -48.33 48.74
N GLN A 261 48.80 -48.44 48.88
CA GLN A 261 49.70 -47.28 48.78
C GLN A 261 49.64 -46.64 47.39
N GLU A 262 49.65 -47.44 46.31
CA GLU A 262 49.50 -46.92 44.94
C GLU A 262 48.17 -46.18 44.75
N LEU A 263 47.06 -46.76 45.21
CA LEU A 263 45.75 -46.12 45.19
C LEU A 263 45.71 -44.83 46.04
N SER A 264 46.32 -44.83 47.22
CA SER A 264 46.36 -43.66 48.12
C SER A 264 47.13 -42.49 47.51
N LEU A 265 48.24 -42.76 46.80
CA LEU A 265 48.98 -41.75 46.04
C LEU A 265 48.14 -41.15 44.90
N SER A 266 47.19 -41.91 44.34
CA SER A 266 46.26 -41.44 43.30
C SER A 266 45.06 -40.64 43.84
N ARG A 267 44.81 -40.61 45.16
CA ARG A 267 43.65 -39.95 45.81
C ARG A 267 43.46 -38.51 45.35
N GLN A 268 44.52 -37.70 45.43
CA GLN A 268 44.47 -36.29 45.02
C GLN A 268 44.21 -36.14 43.51
N GLY A 269 44.69 -37.10 42.72
CA GLY A 269 44.46 -37.17 41.28
C GLY A 269 42.98 -37.41 40.95
N LEU A 270 42.36 -38.37 41.63
CA LEU A 270 40.94 -38.71 41.49
C LEU A 270 40.04 -37.54 41.90
N THR A 271 40.25 -36.95 43.08
CA THR A 271 39.45 -35.81 43.54
C THR A 271 39.52 -34.66 42.54
N ARG A 272 40.72 -34.33 42.04
CA ARG A 272 40.89 -33.29 41.00
C ARG A 272 40.18 -33.65 39.68
N LEU A 273 40.31 -34.90 39.19
CA LEU A 273 39.65 -35.31 37.94
C LEU A 273 38.13 -35.13 38.04
N TYR A 274 37.53 -35.63 39.12
CA TYR A 274 36.08 -35.56 39.28
C TYR A 274 35.59 -34.14 39.55
N SER A 275 36.33 -33.31 40.31
CA SER A 275 36.01 -31.87 40.44
C SER A 275 36.10 -31.15 39.09
N VAL A 276 37.11 -31.45 38.26
CA VAL A 276 37.22 -30.90 36.90
C VAL A 276 36.06 -31.39 36.00
N THR A 277 35.64 -32.64 36.15
CA THR A 277 34.51 -33.19 35.40
C THR A 277 33.20 -32.51 35.77
N LEU A 278 32.93 -32.34 37.06
CA LEU A 278 31.72 -31.66 37.56
C LEU A 278 31.70 -30.18 37.20
N THR A 279 32.83 -29.48 37.31
CA THR A 279 32.94 -28.08 36.86
C THR A 279 32.73 -27.95 35.36
N LEU A 280 33.28 -28.87 34.56
CA LEU A 280 33.07 -28.91 33.12
C LEU A 280 31.59 -29.14 32.79
N ALA A 281 30.94 -30.10 33.44
CA ALA A 281 29.51 -30.39 33.24
C ALA A 281 28.63 -29.17 33.58
N LEU A 282 28.92 -28.48 34.68
CA LEU A 282 28.22 -27.25 35.07
C LEU A 282 28.41 -26.14 34.04
N LEU A 283 29.64 -25.90 33.59
CA LEU A 283 29.95 -24.89 32.58
C LEU A 283 29.32 -25.20 31.22
N LEU A 284 29.26 -26.48 30.84
CA LEU A 284 28.66 -26.93 29.59
C LEU A 284 27.13 -26.80 29.63
N SER A 285 26.51 -27.07 30.77
CA SER A 285 25.10 -26.79 31.02
C SER A 285 24.80 -25.30 30.92
N LEU A 286 25.59 -24.46 31.59
CA LEU A 286 25.47 -23.00 31.50
C LEU A 286 25.65 -22.49 30.06
N PHE A 287 26.69 -22.97 29.37
CA PHE A 287 26.93 -22.64 27.98
C PHE A 287 25.75 -23.04 27.08
N SER A 288 25.23 -24.25 27.25
CA SER A 288 24.08 -24.75 26.48
C SER A 288 22.82 -23.92 26.73
N ALA A 289 22.57 -23.52 27.98
CA ALA A 289 21.46 -22.65 28.35
C ALA A 289 21.60 -21.25 27.71
N LEU A 290 22.78 -20.62 27.81
CA LEU A 290 23.07 -19.31 27.19
C LEU A 290 23.00 -19.37 25.66
N ALA A 291 23.54 -20.43 25.06
CA ALA A 291 23.48 -20.69 23.62
C ALA A 291 22.03 -20.83 23.14
N SER A 292 21.23 -21.64 23.84
CA SER A 292 19.83 -21.88 23.53
C SER A 292 19.00 -20.59 23.66
N ALA A 293 19.21 -19.83 24.74
CA ALA A 293 18.56 -18.54 24.94
C ALA A 293 18.90 -17.55 23.81
N SER A 294 20.16 -17.50 23.37
CA SER A 294 20.57 -16.63 22.27
C SER A 294 19.96 -17.05 20.93
N LEU A 295 19.92 -18.37 20.63
CA LEU A 295 19.34 -18.88 19.39
C LEU A 295 17.82 -18.67 19.34
N LEU A 296 17.12 -18.99 20.43
CA LEU A 296 15.68 -18.79 20.54
C LEU A 296 15.31 -17.30 20.47
N SER A 297 16.10 -16.45 21.12
CA SER A 297 15.93 -15.01 21.03
C SER A 297 16.08 -14.50 19.60
N GLU A 298 17.07 -14.99 18.83
CA GLU A 298 17.23 -14.62 17.42
C GLU A 298 16.04 -15.11 16.58
N LYS A 299 15.58 -16.35 16.80
CA LYS A 299 14.43 -16.93 16.08
C LYS A 299 13.13 -16.15 16.34
N LEU A 300 12.89 -15.69 17.58
CA LEU A 300 11.66 -14.97 17.95
C LEU A 300 11.72 -13.47 17.65
N SER A 301 12.86 -12.82 17.88
CA SER A 301 12.94 -11.34 17.83
C SER A 301 12.91 -10.79 16.41
N SER A 302 13.43 -11.53 15.42
CA SER A 302 13.48 -11.05 14.03
C SER A 302 12.10 -10.97 13.38
N PRO A 303 11.24 -12.01 13.41
CA PRO A 303 9.87 -11.92 12.85
C PRO A 303 9.01 -10.90 13.59
N LEU A 304 9.08 -10.88 14.92
CA LEU A 304 8.33 -9.91 15.73
C LEU A 304 8.78 -8.46 15.47
N GLY A 305 10.07 -8.24 15.20
CA GLY A 305 10.57 -6.93 14.81
C GLY A 305 10.04 -6.46 13.46
N MET A 306 9.99 -7.36 12.48
CA MET A 306 9.40 -7.07 11.17
C MET A 306 7.91 -6.76 11.28
N LEU A 307 7.16 -7.52 12.08
CA LEU A 307 5.73 -7.24 12.32
C LEU A 307 5.52 -5.90 13.05
N ALA A 308 6.37 -5.55 14.02
CA ALA A 308 6.29 -4.28 14.71
C ALA A 308 6.62 -3.09 13.78
N GLU A 309 7.59 -3.25 12.89
CA GLU A 309 7.88 -2.25 11.86
C GLU A 309 6.74 -2.15 10.83
N GLY A 310 6.20 -3.29 10.39
CA GLY A 310 5.06 -3.37 9.47
C GLY A 310 3.80 -2.69 10.03
N THR A 311 3.42 -3.02 11.26
CA THR A 311 2.29 -2.37 11.96
C THR A 311 2.48 -0.86 12.09
N ARG A 312 3.70 -0.38 12.34
CA ARG A 312 4.01 1.06 12.37
C ARG A 312 3.91 1.71 10.99
N ALA A 313 4.34 1.03 9.93
CA ALA A 313 4.20 1.50 8.55
C ALA A 313 2.73 1.64 8.15
N ILE A 314 1.90 0.64 8.50
CA ILE A 314 0.44 0.68 8.30
C ILE A 314 -0.19 1.87 9.05
N ALA A 315 0.21 2.12 10.29
CA ALA A 315 -0.26 3.28 11.06
C ALA A 315 0.12 4.63 10.42
N GLN A 316 1.18 4.66 9.62
CA GLN A 316 1.60 5.83 8.84
C GLN A 316 0.95 5.89 7.44
N GLY A 317 0.14 4.88 7.08
CA GLY A 317 -0.56 4.80 5.80
C GLY A 317 0.22 4.12 4.67
N ASP A 318 1.35 3.47 4.96
CA ASP A 318 2.11 2.67 4.00
C ASP A 318 1.72 1.17 4.14
N TYR A 319 0.89 0.70 3.21
CA TYR A 319 0.42 -0.70 3.15
C TYR A 319 1.26 -1.56 2.19
N SER A 320 2.20 -0.96 1.46
CA SER A 320 2.99 -1.60 0.41
C SER A 320 4.04 -2.58 0.96
N ARG A 321 4.42 -2.43 2.23
CA ARG A 321 5.47 -3.24 2.86
C ARG A 321 4.98 -4.65 3.22
N ARG A 322 5.14 -5.56 2.28
CA ARG A 322 4.87 -6.99 2.46
C ARG A 322 6.11 -7.71 2.97
N HIS A 323 5.94 -8.50 4.02
CA HIS A 323 7.03 -9.27 4.60
C HIS A 323 6.99 -10.71 4.11
N LEU A 324 8.14 -11.24 3.69
CA LEU A 324 8.26 -12.64 3.27
C LEU A 324 8.02 -13.57 4.46
N VAL A 325 7.12 -14.53 4.28
CA VAL A 325 6.87 -15.58 5.28
C VAL A 325 8.06 -16.56 5.24
N GLN A 326 9.00 -16.38 6.17
CA GLN A 326 10.23 -17.19 6.25
C GLN A 326 10.10 -18.42 7.14
N SER A 327 8.98 -18.57 7.85
CA SER A 327 8.77 -19.63 8.83
C SER A 327 7.42 -20.28 8.60
N SER A 328 7.36 -21.60 8.78
CA SER A 328 6.13 -22.40 8.70
C SER A 328 5.57 -22.77 10.09
N ASP A 329 6.01 -22.05 11.13
CA ASP A 329 5.48 -22.14 12.49
C ASP A 329 4.38 -21.09 12.75
N GLU A 330 3.93 -20.95 13.99
CA GLU A 330 2.84 -20.05 14.39
C GLU A 330 3.15 -18.58 14.06
N LEU A 331 4.44 -18.20 14.06
CA LEU A 331 4.87 -16.86 13.62
C LEU A 331 4.72 -16.69 12.10
N GLY A 332 4.87 -17.76 11.34
CA GLY A 332 4.57 -17.82 9.92
C GLY A 332 3.10 -17.50 9.64
N VAL A 333 2.20 -18.24 10.30
CA VAL A 333 0.74 -18.04 10.20
C VAL A 333 0.33 -16.63 10.60
N LEU A 334 0.94 -16.08 11.65
CA LEU A 334 0.70 -14.70 12.07
C LEU A 334 1.18 -13.67 11.02
N THR A 335 2.33 -13.93 10.38
CA THR A 335 2.87 -13.07 9.32
C THR A 335 1.99 -13.11 8.07
N GLU A 336 1.49 -14.30 7.71
CA GLU A 336 0.53 -14.46 6.62
C GLU A 336 -0.80 -13.75 6.91
N SER A 337 -1.36 -13.93 8.10
CA SER A 337 -2.58 -13.26 8.54
C SER A 337 -2.42 -11.73 8.57
N PHE A 338 -1.25 -11.24 8.98
CA PHE A 338 -0.92 -9.82 8.95
C PHE A 338 -0.83 -9.28 7.52
N ASN A 339 -0.18 -10.01 6.60
CA ASN A 339 -0.11 -9.62 5.19
C ASN A 339 -1.50 -9.59 4.55
N LEU A 340 -2.36 -10.59 4.83
CA LEU A 340 -3.73 -10.66 4.33
C LEU A 340 -4.56 -9.46 4.81
N MET A 341 -4.50 -9.14 6.10
CA MET A 341 -5.17 -7.96 6.67
C MET A 341 -4.68 -6.66 6.01
N THR A 342 -3.37 -6.54 5.78
CA THR A 342 -2.77 -5.35 5.16
C THR A 342 -3.25 -5.18 3.72
N GLN A 343 -3.36 -6.28 2.97
CA GLN A 343 -3.91 -6.29 1.62
C GLN A 343 -5.39 -5.87 1.61
N GLN A 344 -6.22 -6.43 2.50
CA GLN A 344 -7.63 -6.06 2.60
C GLN A 344 -7.81 -4.58 2.93
N LEU A 345 -6.94 -4.02 3.78
CA LEU A 345 -6.98 -2.62 4.17
C LEU A 345 -6.55 -1.69 3.02
N GLU A 346 -5.54 -2.09 2.23
CA GLU A 346 -5.12 -1.41 1.00
C GLU A 346 -6.27 -1.36 -0.03
N GLU A 347 -6.90 -2.51 -0.28
CA GLU A 347 -8.05 -2.63 -1.20
C GLU A 347 -9.26 -1.80 -0.74
N ALA A 348 -9.61 -1.87 0.55
CA ALA A 348 -10.71 -1.09 1.11
C ALA A 348 -10.48 0.42 1.01
N ARG A 349 -9.24 0.88 1.25
CA ARG A 349 -8.88 2.30 1.14
C ARG A 349 -8.91 2.77 -0.32
N ALA A 350 -8.40 1.96 -1.25
CA ALA A 350 -8.45 2.25 -2.68
C ALA A 350 -9.90 2.35 -3.18
N ALA A 351 -10.76 1.42 -2.76
CA ALA A 351 -12.19 1.46 -3.09
C ALA A 351 -12.89 2.70 -2.50
N ALA A 352 -12.59 3.07 -1.26
CA ALA A 352 -13.13 4.28 -0.63
C ALA A 352 -12.70 5.56 -1.36
N GLN A 353 -11.42 5.68 -1.74
CA GLN A 353 -10.93 6.82 -2.53
C GLN A 353 -11.57 6.88 -3.91
N HIS A 354 -11.73 5.74 -4.58
CA HIS A 354 -12.40 5.67 -5.88
C HIS A 354 -13.86 6.13 -5.78
N ASN A 355 -14.60 5.66 -4.77
CA ASN A 355 -15.97 6.08 -4.51
C ASN A 355 -16.05 7.58 -4.20
N GLN A 356 -15.12 8.12 -3.43
CA GLN A 356 -15.07 9.55 -3.13
C GLN A 356 -14.87 10.38 -4.40
N HIS A 357 -13.91 10.02 -5.25
CA HIS A 357 -13.71 10.68 -6.55
C HIS A 357 -14.92 10.53 -7.47
N ALA A 358 -15.58 9.38 -7.49
CA ALA A 358 -16.79 9.16 -8.28
C ALA A 358 -17.94 10.08 -7.82
N VAL A 359 -18.13 10.23 -6.51
CA VAL A 359 -19.14 11.13 -5.94
C VAL A 359 -18.82 12.60 -6.24
N GLU A 360 -17.56 13.02 -6.07
CA GLU A 360 -17.13 14.39 -6.41
C GLU A 360 -17.31 14.69 -7.90
N SER A 361 -16.92 13.76 -8.77
CA SER A 361 -17.11 13.88 -10.23
C SER A 361 -18.60 13.92 -10.60
N ALA A 362 -19.43 13.07 -10.00
CA ALA A 362 -20.88 13.07 -10.25
C ALA A 362 -21.52 14.39 -9.78
N ARG A 363 -21.11 14.91 -8.62
CA ARG A 363 -21.57 16.20 -8.11
C ARG A 363 -21.17 17.35 -9.03
N ALA A 364 -19.90 17.42 -9.44
CA ALA A 364 -19.42 18.45 -10.37
C ALA A 364 -20.14 18.37 -11.74
N HIS A 365 -20.41 17.15 -12.22
CA HIS A 365 -21.18 16.93 -13.45
C HIS A 365 -22.61 17.48 -13.34
N LEU A 366 -23.32 17.19 -12.24
CA LEU A 366 -24.66 17.72 -12.00
C LEU A 366 -24.67 19.25 -11.87
N GLU A 367 -23.70 19.83 -11.16
CA GLU A 367 -23.57 21.29 -11.04
C GLU A 367 -23.34 21.94 -12.42
N SER A 368 -22.51 21.32 -13.28
CA SER A 368 -22.29 21.78 -14.65
C SER A 368 -23.53 21.66 -15.53
N ILE A 369 -24.32 20.58 -15.42
CA ILE A 369 -25.58 20.43 -16.15
C ILE A 369 -26.55 21.54 -15.72
N LEU A 370 -26.75 21.73 -14.42
CA LEU A 370 -27.66 22.75 -13.89
C LEU A 370 -27.26 24.16 -14.33
N ALA A 371 -25.97 24.47 -14.37
CA ALA A 371 -25.46 25.79 -14.77
C ALA A 371 -25.66 26.13 -16.26
N ASN A 372 -25.70 25.11 -17.14
CA ASN A 372 -25.80 25.29 -18.59
C ASN A 372 -27.22 25.05 -19.15
N LEU A 373 -28.18 24.61 -18.34
CA LEU A 373 -29.59 24.55 -18.75
C LEU A 373 -30.12 25.95 -19.08
N SER A 374 -30.83 26.10 -20.19
CA SER A 374 -31.48 27.36 -20.56
C SER A 374 -32.67 27.71 -19.66
N SER A 375 -33.32 26.69 -19.09
CA SER A 375 -34.46 26.82 -18.17
C SER A 375 -34.02 27.25 -16.77
N GLY A 376 -34.87 27.98 -16.07
CA GLY A 376 -34.70 28.26 -14.65
C GLY A 376 -35.09 27.04 -13.82
N VAL A 377 -34.24 26.65 -12.87
CA VAL A 377 -34.50 25.52 -11.94
C VAL A 377 -34.40 26.03 -10.51
N LEU A 378 -35.45 25.78 -9.73
CA LEU A 378 -35.54 26.07 -8.29
C LEU A 378 -35.80 24.75 -7.55
N VAL A 379 -35.02 24.51 -6.50
CA VAL A 379 -35.15 23.33 -5.63
C VAL A 379 -35.54 23.80 -4.24
N PHE A 380 -36.57 23.18 -3.70
CA PHE A 380 -37.14 23.49 -2.40
C PHE A 380 -37.08 22.27 -1.47
N ASP A 381 -36.96 22.50 -0.17
CA ASP A 381 -37.07 21.46 0.86
C ASP A 381 -38.54 21.09 1.19
N GLU A 382 -38.76 20.20 2.17
CA GLU A 382 -40.10 19.78 2.61
C GLU A 382 -40.99 20.92 3.12
N GLN A 383 -40.39 22.04 3.55
CA GLN A 383 -41.05 23.22 4.06
C GLN A 383 -41.19 24.33 2.99
N LEU A 384 -40.86 24.02 1.72
CA LEU A 384 -40.83 24.95 0.60
C LEU A 384 -39.85 26.12 0.80
N ILE A 385 -38.72 25.87 1.46
CA ILE A 385 -37.59 26.81 1.55
C ILE A 385 -36.71 26.60 0.33
N LEU A 386 -36.33 27.70 -0.34
CA LEU A 386 -35.42 27.66 -1.48
C LEU A 386 -34.06 27.14 -1.03
N SER A 387 -33.68 25.95 -1.51
CA SER A 387 -32.42 25.29 -1.18
C SER A 387 -31.36 25.49 -2.26
N LYS A 388 -31.76 25.50 -3.54
CA LYS A 388 -30.85 25.73 -4.68
C LYS A 388 -31.57 26.41 -5.83
N ALA A 389 -30.84 27.24 -6.57
CA ALA A 389 -31.27 27.80 -7.84
C ALA A 389 -30.14 27.72 -8.87
N ASN A 390 -30.46 27.50 -10.14
CA ASN A 390 -29.45 27.57 -11.20
C ASN A 390 -29.27 29.00 -11.74
N ARG A 391 -28.15 29.25 -12.43
CA ARG A 391 -27.82 30.58 -12.98
C ARG A 391 -28.85 31.09 -13.98
N SER A 392 -29.51 30.21 -14.71
CA SER A 392 -30.54 30.59 -15.67
C SER A 392 -31.81 31.09 -15.01
N ALA A 393 -32.14 30.60 -13.81
CA ALA A 393 -33.26 31.14 -13.03
C ALA A 393 -33.04 32.62 -12.68
N GLU A 394 -31.83 33.01 -12.28
CA GLU A 394 -31.49 34.42 -12.00
C GLU A 394 -31.61 35.29 -13.26
N LYS A 395 -31.14 34.79 -14.41
CA LYS A 395 -31.21 35.50 -15.69
C LYS A 395 -32.63 35.71 -16.18
N ILE A 396 -33.47 34.67 -16.12
CA ILE A 396 -34.86 34.74 -16.61
C ILE A 396 -35.71 35.61 -15.69
N LEU A 397 -35.56 35.46 -14.38
CA LEU A 397 -36.34 36.23 -13.40
C LEU A 397 -35.82 37.66 -13.24
N GLN A 398 -34.56 37.92 -13.66
CA GLN A 398 -33.83 39.18 -13.48
C GLN A 398 -33.66 39.57 -12.00
N VAL A 399 -33.51 38.56 -11.13
CA VAL A 399 -33.37 38.72 -9.69
C VAL A 399 -32.15 37.92 -9.20
N PRO A 400 -31.28 38.49 -8.35
CA PRO A 400 -30.20 37.73 -7.71
C PRO A 400 -30.79 36.74 -6.69
N LEU A 401 -30.83 35.45 -7.03
CA LEU A 401 -31.39 34.39 -6.18
C LEU A 401 -30.40 33.93 -5.12
N ILE A 402 -29.10 34.20 -5.29
CA ILE A 402 -28.05 33.94 -4.28
C ILE A 402 -28.36 34.61 -2.93
N SER A 403 -28.99 35.79 -2.92
CA SER A 403 -29.39 36.49 -1.67
C SER A 403 -30.67 35.94 -1.02
N LEU A 404 -31.34 34.99 -1.67
CA LEU A 404 -32.61 34.39 -1.26
C LEU A 404 -32.44 32.93 -0.80
N ASP A 405 -31.23 32.39 -0.85
CA ASP A 405 -30.90 31.03 -0.39
C ASP A 405 -31.28 30.86 1.11
N GLY A 406 -31.99 29.78 1.43
CA GLY A 406 -32.51 29.49 2.77
C GLY A 406 -33.74 30.32 3.20
N SER A 407 -34.36 31.10 2.30
CA SER A 407 -35.61 31.81 2.59
C SER A 407 -36.84 30.96 2.25
N ILE A 408 -37.86 30.99 3.12
CA ILE A 408 -39.19 30.41 2.82
C ILE A 408 -39.75 31.10 1.58
N ILE A 409 -40.42 30.37 0.69
CA ILE A 409 -40.95 30.89 -0.58
C ILE A 409 -41.82 32.16 -0.40
N GLU A 410 -42.60 32.24 0.68
CA GLU A 410 -43.43 33.42 1.02
C GLU A 410 -42.59 34.61 1.50
N GLY A 411 -41.48 34.36 2.18
CA GLY A 411 -40.54 35.39 2.61
C GLY A 411 -39.72 36.00 1.47
N CYS A 412 -39.68 35.34 0.31
CA CYS A 412 -39.00 35.85 -0.87
C CYS A 412 -39.74 37.06 -1.47
N VAL A 413 -41.07 37.11 -1.35
CA VAL A 413 -41.90 38.23 -1.82
C VAL A 413 -41.62 39.52 -1.03
N GLY A 414 -41.34 39.39 0.27
CA GLY A 414 -41.02 40.55 1.12
C GLY A 414 -39.67 41.19 0.80
N LYS A 415 -38.73 40.43 0.23
CA LYS A 415 -37.42 40.93 -0.22
C LYS A 415 -37.47 41.43 -1.67
N GLU A 416 -38.24 40.75 -2.53
CA GLU A 416 -38.39 41.11 -3.93
C GLU A 416 -39.85 40.99 -4.40
N PRO A 417 -40.62 42.10 -4.46
CA PRO A 417 -42.02 42.11 -4.86
C PRO A 417 -42.29 41.57 -6.26
N ARG A 418 -41.28 41.61 -7.14
CA ARG A 418 -41.35 41.07 -8.51
C ARG A 418 -41.62 39.57 -8.58
N LEU A 419 -41.35 38.84 -7.49
CA LEU A 419 -41.55 37.39 -7.40
C LEU A 419 -42.96 37.01 -6.93
N ASP A 420 -43.82 37.96 -6.53
CA ASP A 420 -45.13 37.68 -5.95
C ASP A 420 -45.99 36.76 -6.83
N ALA A 421 -46.13 37.11 -8.11
CA ALA A 421 -46.89 36.31 -9.07
C ALA A 421 -46.28 34.92 -9.31
N LEU A 422 -44.94 34.80 -9.26
CA LEU A 422 -44.24 33.51 -9.38
C LEU A 422 -44.50 32.62 -8.16
N VAL A 423 -44.37 33.19 -6.96
CA VAL A 423 -44.57 32.48 -5.69
C VAL A 423 -46.02 32.01 -5.54
N ALA A 424 -46.99 32.84 -5.93
CA ALA A 424 -48.41 32.48 -5.92
C ALA A 424 -48.69 31.25 -6.79
N GLU A 425 -48.19 31.23 -8.02
CA GLU A 425 -48.38 30.11 -8.96
C GLU A 425 -47.67 28.84 -8.51
N ILE A 426 -46.46 28.94 -7.94
CA ILE A 426 -45.73 27.78 -7.40
C ILE A 426 -46.48 27.16 -6.21
N ARG A 427 -46.98 27.99 -5.29
CA ARG A 427 -47.76 27.53 -4.13
C ARG A 427 -49.03 26.81 -4.57
N GLU A 428 -49.75 27.39 -5.51
CA GLU A 428 -50.98 26.80 -6.03
C GLU A 428 -50.70 25.48 -6.77
N GLY A 429 -49.61 25.42 -7.55
CA GLY A 429 -49.16 24.19 -8.21
C GLY A 429 -48.86 23.06 -7.22
N PHE A 430 -48.10 23.33 -6.15
CA PHE A 430 -47.81 22.32 -5.13
C PHE A 430 -49.00 21.96 -4.23
N ASN A 431 -50.02 22.82 -4.13
CA ASN A 431 -51.26 22.57 -3.39
C ASN A 431 -52.35 21.88 -4.23
N SER A 432 -52.18 21.80 -5.55
CA SER A 432 -53.11 21.08 -6.43
C SER A 432 -53.10 19.57 -6.11
N GLU A 433 -54.27 18.92 -6.23
CA GLU A 433 -54.41 17.46 -6.03
C GLU A 433 -53.86 16.63 -7.20
N GLU A 434 -53.14 17.25 -8.15
CA GLU A 434 -52.52 16.54 -9.28
C GLU A 434 -51.38 15.62 -8.81
N LEU A 435 -51.63 14.31 -8.85
CA LEU A 435 -50.62 13.29 -8.64
C LEU A 435 -49.62 13.29 -9.82
N GLY A 436 -48.54 14.07 -9.70
CA GLY A 436 -47.43 14.05 -10.67
C GLY A 436 -46.74 15.40 -10.89
N VAL A 437 -46.36 15.66 -12.14
CA VAL A 437 -45.78 16.94 -12.58
C VAL A 437 -46.93 17.89 -12.92
N TRP A 438 -47.07 18.98 -12.16
CA TRP A 438 -48.03 20.04 -12.48
C TRP A 438 -47.42 21.02 -13.48
N GLN A 439 -48.26 21.65 -14.31
CA GLN A 439 -47.81 22.65 -15.28
C GLN A 439 -48.73 23.88 -15.24
N ARG A 440 -48.14 25.08 -15.17
CA ARG A 440 -48.87 26.36 -15.11
C ARG A 440 -48.20 27.43 -15.95
N GLN A 441 -48.98 28.37 -16.47
CA GLN A 441 -48.48 29.47 -17.29
C GLN A 441 -48.65 30.78 -16.52
N LEU A 442 -47.55 31.51 -16.35
CA LEU A 442 -47.52 32.81 -15.71
C LEU A 442 -47.23 33.89 -16.74
N THR A 443 -48.02 34.96 -16.73
CA THR A 443 -47.70 36.18 -17.50
C THR A 443 -47.22 37.25 -16.52
N ARG A 444 -45.99 37.72 -16.69
CA ARG A 444 -45.43 38.85 -15.98
C ARG A 444 -45.35 40.05 -16.91
N SER A 445 -45.72 41.21 -16.41
CA SER A 445 -45.53 42.49 -17.09
C SER A 445 -44.53 43.31 -16.29
N ASP A 446 -43.33 43.52 -16.84
CA ASP A 446 -42.28 44.36 -16.23
C ASP A 446 -41.92 45.45 -17.26
N ASP A 447 -42.06 46.72 -16.87
CA ASP A 447 -41.65 47.90 -17.64
C ASP A 447 -42.05 47.92 -19.14
N GLY A 448 -43.30 47.51 -19.44
CA GLY A 448 -43.87 47.53 -20.80
C GLY A 448 -43.60 46.26 -21.63
N ASN A 449 -42.86 45.28 -21.12
CA ASN A 449 -42.64 44.00 -21.76
C ASN A 449 -43.41 42.86 -21.07
N ASN A 450 -44.23 42.14 -21.84
CA ASN A 450 -44.96 40.97 -21.34
C ASN A 450 -44.10 39.71 -21.51
N GLN A 451 -43.61 39.18 -20.40
CA GLN A 451 -42.92 37.89 -20.34
C GLN A 451 -43.91 36.78 -19.99
N VAL A 452 -43.87 35.68 -20.72
CA VAL A 452 -44.67 34.49 -20.44
C VAL A 452 -43.75 33.35 -20.02
N LEU A 453 -43.95 32.87 -18.79
CA LEU A 453 -43.21 31.76 -18.21
C LEU A 453 -44.08 30.51 -18.15
N LEU A 454 -43.53 29.38 -18.56
CA LEU A 454 -44.14 28.07 -18.38
C LEU A 454 -43.48 27.37 -17.20
N LEU A 455 -44.20 27.22 -16.09
CA LEU A 455 -43.73 26.55 -14.90
C LEU A 455 -44.14 25.08 -14.93
N ARG A 456 -43.22 24.22 -14.48
CA ARG A 456 -43.45 22.80 -14.23
C ARG A 456 -42.88 22.45 -12.88
N GLY A 457 -43.66 21.81 -12.01
CA GLY A 457 -43.16 21.39 -10.71
C GLY A 457 -43.50 19.96 -10.36
N THR A 458 -42.64 19.35 -9.56
CA THR A 458 -42.83 17.98 -9.05
C THR A 458 -42.34 17.90 -7.62
N ARG A 459 -43.01 17.09 -6.80
CA ARG A 459 -42.52 16.77 -5.45
C ARG A 459 -41.46 15.68 -5.52
N LEU A 460 -40.42 15.82 -4.71
CA LEU A 460 -39.35 14.83 -4.61
C LEU A 460 -39.74 13.72 -3.61
N PRO A 461 -39.33 12.46 -3.84
CA PRO A 461 -39.56 11.37 -2.89
C PRO A 461 -38.87 11.65 -1.55
N LYS A 462 -39.48 11.21 -0.43
CA LYS A 462 -38.89 11.36 0.91
C LYS A 462 -37.50 10.74 1.06
N ILE A 463 -37.20 9.69 0.29
CA ILE A 463 -35.86 9.05 0.25
C ILE A 463 -34.77 10.01 -0.21
N SER A 464 -35.12 11.02 -1.01
CA SER A 464 -34.19 12.02 -1.56
C SER A 464 -34.10 13.30 -0.72
N GLY A 465 -34.66 13.30 0.50
CA GLY A 465 -34.75 14.48 1.38
C GLY A 465 -36.07 15.23 1.30
N GLY A 466 -37.03 14.76 0.49
CA GLY A 466 -38.34 15.39 0.31
C GLY A 466 -38.26 16.75 -0.39
N GLY A 467 -39.37 17.50 -0.39
CA GLY A 467 -39.47 18.82 -1.01
C GLY A 467 -39.97 18.84 -2.44
N GLY A 468 -39.52 19.80 -3.25
CA GLY A 468 -40.04 20.01 -4.60
C GLY A 468 -39.04 20.67 -5.55
N VAL A 469 -39.16 20.39 -6.83
CA VAL A 469 -38.39 21.03 -7.90
C VAL A 469 -39.37 21.76 -8.81
N VAL A 470 -39.05 23.01 -9.14
CA VAL A 470 -39.76 23.81 -10.13
C VAL A 470 -38.79 24.18 -11.26
N VAL A 471 -39.18 23.87 -12.48
CA VAL A 471 -38.49 24.26 -13.70
C VAL A 471 -39.37 25.25 -14.44
N PHE A 472 -38.81 26.34 -14.97
CA PHE A 472 -39.56 27.30 -15.75
C PHE A 472 -38.82 27.76 -17.00
N ASP A 473 -39.57 27.89 -18.10
CA ASP A 473 -39.09 28.32 -19.41
C ASP A 473 -39.71 29.66 -19.81
N ASP A 474 -38.90 30.57 -20.37
CA ASP A 474 -39.41 31.77 -21.04
C ASP A 474 -39.89 31.42 -22.45
N ILE A 475 -41.21 31.39 -22.64
CA ILE A 475 -41.85 31.02 -23.91
C ILE A 475 -42.35 32.24 -24.68
N THR A 476 -41.96 33.45 -24.29
CA THR A 476 -42.44 34.71 -24.88
C THR A 476 -42.18 34.75 -26.39
N ASN A 477 -40.93 34.51 -26.80
CA ASN A 477 -40.55 34.50 -28.22
C ASN A 477 -41.23 33.36 -28.99
N LEU A 478 -41.34 32.17 -28.37
CA LEU A 478 -41.97 31.01 -29.01
C LEU A 478 -43.46 31.27 -29.30
N LEU A 479 -44.17 31.91 -28.38
CA LEU A 479 -45.57 32.31 -28.58
C LEU A 479 -45.73 33.41 -29.63
N GLN A 480 -44.80 34.36 -29.72
CA GLN A 480 -44.80 35.38 -30.77
C GLN A 480 -44.59 34.77 -32.16
N VAL A 481 -43.63 33.86 -32.29
CA VAL A 481 -43.35 33.14 -33.54
C VAL A 481 -44.55 32.28 -33.96
N GLN A 482 -45.15 31.51 -33.04
CA GLN A 482 -46.35 30.71 -33.35
C GLN A 482 -47.51 31.58 -33.85
N ARG A 483 -47.75 32.74 -33.22
CA ARG A 483 -48.78 33.68 -33.66
C ARG A 483 -48.49 34.23 -35.06
N ALA A 484 -47.25 34.57 -35.36
CA ALA A 484 -46.85 35.06 -36.68
C ALA A 484 -47.04 34.01 -37.78
N VAL A 485 -46.66 32.75 -37.52
CA VAL A 485 -46.84 31.63 -38.46
C VAL A 485 -48.32 31.36 -38.75
N ALA A 486 -49.14 31.26 -37.69
CA ALA A 486 -50.58 31.05 -37.84
C ALA A 486 -51.24 32.20 -38.62
N TRP A 487 -50.84 33.45 -38.35
CA TRP A 487 -51.33 34.61 -39.08
C TRP A 487 -50.92 34.59 -40.56
N GLY A 488 -49.70 34.14 -40.86
CA GLY A 488 -49.19 33.97 -42.22
C GLY A 488 -50.00 32.96 -43.05
N GLU A 489 -50.35 31.82 -42.45
CA GLU A 489 -51.18 30.80 -43.07
C GLU A 489 -52.60 31.32 -43.37
N VAL A 490 -53.23 31.97 -42.39
CA VAL A 490 -54.57 32.55 -42.53
C VAL A 490 -54.60 33.58 -43.66
N ALA A 491 -53.63 34.49 -43.73
CA ALA A 491 -53.57 35.51 -44.77
C ALA A 491 -53.32 34.92 -46.17
N ARG A 492 -52.50 33.87 -46.31
CA ARG A 492 -52.32 33.16 -47.60
C ARG A 492 -53.61 32.51 -48.08
N ARG A 493 -54.33 31.85 -47.17
CA ARG A 493 -55.61 31.19 -47.50
C ARG A 493 -56.66 32.21 -47.95
N LEU A 494 -56.80 33.30 -47.21
CA LEU A 494 -57.69 34.41 -47.58
C LEU A 494 -57.34 34.99 -48.96
N ALA A 495 -56.05 35.17 -49.26
CA ALA A 495 -55.64 35.69 -50.55
C ALA A 495 -56.01 34.79 -51.72
N HIS A 496 -55.90 33.46 -51.57
CA HIS A 496 -56.39 32.51 -52.57
C HIS A 496 -57.92 32.55 -52.70
N GLU A 497 -58.65 32.59 -51.59
CA GLU A 497 -60.11 32.63 -51.58
C GLU A 497 -60.67 33.93 -52.18
N ILE A 498 -59.96 35.06 -52.09
CA ILE A 498 -60.36 36.34 -52.73
C ILE A 498 -59.96 36.40 -54.21
N LYS A 499 -58.84 35.79 -54.63
CA LYS A 499 -58.46 35.71 -56.07
C LYS A 499 -59.45 34.90 -56.92
N ASN A 500 -60.03 33.86 -56.31
CA ASN A 500 -60.96 32.95 -56.96
C ASN A 500 -62.23 33.62 -57.52
N PRO A 501 -62.95 34.51 -56.79
CA PRO A 501 -64.07 35.26 -57.35
C PRO A 501 -63.64 36.41 -58.28
N LEU A 502 -62.47 37.02 -58.05
CA LEU A 502 -62.00 38.15 -58.87
C LEU A 502 -61.73 37.75 -60.33
N THR A 503 -61.17 36.57 -60.58
CA THR A 503 -60.82 36.16 -61.96
C THR A 503 -62.04 35.93 -62.86
N PRO A 504 -63.11 35.22 -62.43
CA PRO A 504 -64.36 35.14 -63.17
C PRO A 504 -65.07 36.48 -63.34
N ILE A 505 -65.00 37.41 -62.38
CA ILE A 505 -65.57 38.76 -62.51
C ILE A 505 -64.90 39.50 -63.67
N GLN A 506 -63.56 39.46 -63.73
CA GLN A 506 -62.79 40.03 -64.85
C GLN A 506 -63.18 39.39 -66.19
N LEU A 507 -63.12 38.06 -66.29
CA LEU A 507 -63.45 37.34 -67.53
C LEU A 507 -64.90 37.56 -67.96
N SER A 508 -65.83 37.71 -67.02
CA SER A 508 -67.23 38.00 -67.32
C SER A 508 -67.39 39.42 -67.89
N ALA A 509 -66.71 40.42 -67.32
CA ALA A 509 -66.70 41.78 -67.85
C ALA A 509 -66.09 41.84 -69.27
N GLU A 510 -64.93 41.21 -69.48
CA GLU A 510 -64.26 41.13 -70.78
C GLU A 510 -65.12 40.38 -71.81
N ARG A 511 -65.76 39.27 -71.41
CA ARG A 511 -66.65 38.49 -72.28
C ARG A 511 -67.91 39.26 -72.66
N VAL A 512 -68.52 39.99 -71.72
CA VAL A 512 -69.69 40.83 -71.99
C VAL A 512 -69.32 41.94 -72.96
N GLN A 513 -68.16 42.60 -72.77
CA GLN A 513 -67.62 43.59 -73.71
C GLN A 513 -67.45 42.97 -75.10
N HIS A 514 -66.66 41.90 -75.23
CA HIS A 514 -66.35 41.28 -76.52
C HIS A 514 -67.60 40.80 -77.28
N LYS A 515 -68.63 40.29 -76.58
CA LYS A 515 -69.83 39.73 -77.22
C LYS A 515 -70.84 40.80 -77.65
N LEU A 516 -70.93 41.92 -76.94
CA LEU A 516 -71.95 42.95 -77.17
C LEU A 516 -71.43 44.18 -77.92
N ILE A 517 -70.11 44.43 -77.94
CA ILE A 517 -69.54 45.66 -78.53
C ILE A 517 -69.90 45.87 -80.01
N HIS A 518 -70.02 44.78 -80.78
CA HIS A 518 -70.39 44.83 -82.20
C HIS A 518 -71.91 44.76 -82.45
N LYS A 519 -72.74 44.70 -81.39
CA LYS A 519 -74.21 44.57 -81.47
C LYS A 519 -74.97 45.78 -80.94
N LEU A 520 -74.26 46.78 -80.41
CA LEU A 520 -74.80 47.97 -79.78
C LEU A 520 -74.64 49.20 -80.69
N SER A 521 -75.40 50.26 -80.41
CA SER A 521 -75.17 51.57 -81.03
C SER A 521 -73.79 52.12 -80.61
N GLU A 522 -73.21 53.06 -81.36
CA GLU A 522 -71.89 53.63 -81.01
C GLU A 522 -71.86 54.26 -79.60
N GLU A 523 -72.97 54.86 -79.17
CA GLU A 523 -73.09 55.48 -77.85
C GLU A 523 -73.14 54.41 -76.74
N ASP A 524 -73.98 53.38 -76.90
CA ASP A 524 -74.09 52.28 -75.95
C ASP A 524 -72.80 51.43 -75.88
N ALA A 525 -72.12 51.25 -77.02
CA ALA A 525 -70.84 50.54 -77.09
C ALA A 525 -69.73 51.28 -76.31
N LYS A 526 -69.69 52.61 -76.38
CA LYS A 526 -68.76 53.44 -75.58
C LYS A 526 -69.07 53.35 -74.08
N ILE A 527 -70.34 53.38 -73.69
CA ILE A 527 -70.76 53.22 -72.28
C ILE A 527 -70.36 51.84 -71.76
N LEU A 528 -70.61 50.78 -72.54
CA LEU A 528 -70.22 49.42 -72.20
C LEU A 528 -68.70 49.31 -72.02
N SER A 529 -67.92 49.79 -73.00
CA SER A 529 -66.46 49.74 -72.95
C SER A 529 -65.90 50.44 -71.72
N ARG A 530 -66.38 51.65 -71.41
CA ARG A 530 -65.93 52.40 -70.23
C ARG A 530 -66.28 51.67 -68.93
N SER A 531 -67.46 51.06 -68.86
CA SER A 531 -67.93 50.34 -67.68
C SER A 531 -67.16 49.04 -67.44
N THR A 532 -66.93 48.25 -68.49
CA THR A 532 -66.16 47.00 -68.40
C THR A 532 -64.68 47.25 -68.14
N GLU A 533 -64.09 48.27 -68.77
CA GLU A 533 -62.72 48.69 -68.50
C GLU A 533 -62.56 49.17 -67.04
N THR A 534 -63.53 49.90 -66.50
CA THR A 534 -63.52 50.29 -65.08
C THR A 534 -63.57 49.07 -64.17
N ILE A 535 -64.41 48.06 -64.47
CA ILE A 535 -64.49 46.81 -63.70
C ILE A 535 -63.16 46.04 -63.77
N VAL A 536 -62.58 45.89 -64.95
CA VAL A 536 -61.30 45.20 -65.15
C VAL A 536 -60.20 45.90 -64.34
N ASN A 537 -60.10 47.23 -64.45
CA ASN A 537 -59.12 48.02 -63.70
C ASN A 537 -59.29 47.89 -62.18
N GLN A 538 -60.53 47.86 -61.67
CA GLN A 538 -60.79 47.69 -60.23
C GLN A 538 -60.48 46.27 -59.74
N VAL A 539 -60.82 45.26 -60.54
CA VAL A 539 -60.47 43.87 -60.23
C VAL A 539 -58.95 43.67 -60.25
N GLU A 540 -58.23 44.32 -61.17
CA GLU A 540 -56.78 44.26 -61.22
C GLU A 540 -56.15 44.95 -60.00
N ALA A 541 -56.67 46.11 -59.59
CA ALA A 541 -56.24 46.78 -58.35
C ALA A 541 -56.46 45.89 -57.11
N LEU A 542 -57.61 45.22 -57.00
CA LEU A 542 -57.88 44.26 -55.93
C LEU A 542 -56.94 43.04 -55.98
N LYS A 543 -56.67 42.50 -57.17
CA LYS A 543 -55.70 41.40 -57.35
C LYS A 543 -54.30 41.82 -56.87
N ARG A 544 -53.87 43.05 -57.15
CA ARG A 544 -52.59 43.60 -56.66
C ARG A 544 -52.57 43.72 -55.13
N MET A 545 -53.59 44.32 -54.53
CA MET A 545 -53.70 44.46 -53.07
C MET A 545 -53.70 43.10 -52.35
N VAL A 546 -54.43 42.12 -52.89
CA VAL A 546 -54.48 40.76 -52.33
C VAL A 546 -53.15 40.03 -52.49
N ASN A 547 -52.42 40.26 -53.59
CA ASN A 547 -51.06 39.75 -53.78
C ASN A 547 -50.09 40.33 -52.75
N GLU A 548 -50.11 41.64 -52.53
CA GLU A 548 -49.27 42.33 -51.54
C GLU A 548 -49.57 41.86 -50.11
N PHE A 549 -50.86 41.71 -49.76
CA PHE A 549 -51.28 41.16 -48.47
C PHE A 549 -50.77 39.72 -48.25
N SER A 550 -50.84 38.87 -49.28
CA SER A 550 -50.30 37.51 -49.22
C SER A 550 -48.78 37.48 -49.09
N GLN A 551 -48.07 38.45 -49.69
CA GLN A 551 -46.61 38.53 -49.61
C GLN A 551 -46.15 39.02 -48.23
N TYR A 552 -46.85 39.98 -47.63
CA TYR A 552 -46.59 40.43 -46.26
C TYR A 552 -46.70 39.29 -45.24
N ALA A 553 -47.68 38.41 -45.45
CA ALA A 553 -47.93 37.22 -44.64
C ALA A 553 -46.94 36.07 -44.88
N ARG A 554 -46.10 36.14 -45.91
CA ARG A 554 -45.10 35.11 -46.20
C ARG A 554 -43.90 35.29 -45.28
N VAL A 555 -43.38 34.17 -44.79
CA VAL A 555 -42.01 34.07 -44.27
C VAL A 555 -41.20 33.42 -45.41
N PRO A 556 -40.68 34.19 -46.37
CA PRO A 556 -39.74 33.62 -47.35
C PRO A 556 -38.45 33.20 -46.62
N GLU A 557 -37.79 32.15 -47.10
CA GLU A 557 -36.43 31.84 -46.66
C GLU A 557 -35.50 32.95 -47.16
N LEU A 558 -34.92 33.69 -46.23
CA LEU A 558 -33.99 34.76 -46.51
C LEU A 558 -32.65 34.18 -47.01
N GLU A 559 -32.38 34.31 -48.31
CA GLU A 559 -31.11 33.86 -48.90
C GLU A 559 -30.07 34.99 -48.89
N LEU A 560 -29.38 35.16 -47.76
CA LEU A 560 -28.31 36.15 -47.64
C LEU A 560 -27.08 35.73 -48.45
N ARG A 561 -26.79 36.46 -49.54
CA ARG A 561 -25.57 36.28 -50.34
C ARG A 561 -24.72 37.55 -50.30
N GLN A 562 -23.42 37.41 -50.56
CA GLN A 562 -22.57 38.59 -50.79
C GLN A 562 -23.00 39.26 -52.09
N LEU A 563 -23.41 40.52 -51.98
CA LEU A 563 -23.95 41.30 -53.09
C LEU A 563 -23.14 42.59 -53.24
N ASP A 564 -22.76 42.89 -54.49
CA ASP A 564 -22.38 44.25 -54.89
C ASP A 564 -23.64 45.10 -54.97
N PHE A 565 -23.85 45.91 -53.93
CA PHE A 565 -25.07 46.70 -53.78
C PHE A 565 -25.18 47.80 -54.83
N ASN A 566 -24.07 48.43 -55.23
CA ASN A 566 -24.08 49.44 -56.30
C ASN A 566 -24.46 48.84 -57.65
N ARG A 567 -23.98 47.63 -57.95
CA ARG A 567 -24.39 46.92 -59.16
C ARG A 567 -25.90 46.68 -59.18
N LEU A 568 -26.48 46.22 -58.07
CA LEU A 568 -27.94 46.03 -57.97
C LEU A 568 -28.70 47.35 -58.17
N VAL A 569 -28.25 48.44 -57.54
CA VAL A 569 -28.87 49.77 -57.70
C VAL A 569 -28.84 50.21 -59.17
N ARG A 570 -27.69 50.13 -59.84
CA ARG A 570 -27.56 50.48 -61.27
C ARG A 570 -28.48 49.65 -62.17
N GLU A 571 -28.57 48.33 -61.93
CA GLU A 571 -29.47 47.45 -62.67
C GLU A 571 -30.92 47.92 -62.57
N VAL A 572 -31.40 48.27 -61.37
CA VAL A 572 -32.78 48.74 -61.18
C VAL A 572 -32.99 50.10 -61.83
N LEU A 573 -32.07 51.04 -61.66
CA LEU A 573 -32.18 52.39 -62.22
C LEU A 573 -32.25 52.38 -63.76
N SER A 574 -31.50 51.48 -64.42
CA SER A 574 -31.50 51.34 -65.89
C SER A 574 -32.88 51.00 -66.48
N LEU A 575 -33.70 50.23 -65.74
CA LEU A 575 -35.06 49.87 -66.16
C LEU A 575 -35.99 51.08 -66.14
N TYR A 576 -35.82 51.97 -65.16
CA TYR A 576 -36.60 53.19 -65.03
C TYR A 576 -36.19 54.26 -66.04
N GLU A 577 -34.89 54.40 -66.34
CA GLU A 577 -34.40 55.28 -67.41
C GLU A 577 -34.97 54.88 -68.79
N THR A 578 -35.03 53.59 -69.07
CA THR A 578 -35.57 53.06 -70.34
C THR A 578 -37.09 53.28 -70.45
N ALA A 579 -37.84 53.07 -69.36
CA ALA A 579 -39.30 53.27 -69.34
C ALA A 579 -39.69 54.76 -69.49
N SER A 580 -38.88 55.67 -68.95
CA SER A 580 -39.09 57.12 -69.08
C SER A 580 -38.79 57.68 -70.48
N MET A 581 -38.16 56.89 -71.38
CA MET A 581 -37.90 57.27 -72.77
C MET A 581 -38.98 56.80 -73.77
N ALA A 582 -39.83 55.83 -73.39
CA ALA A 582 -40.76 55.15 -74.31
C ALA A 582 -42.19 55.76 -74.36
N SER A 583 -42.52 56.73 -73.51
CA SER A 583 -43.85 57.34 -73.43
C SER A 583 -43.85 58.78 -73.94
N GLU A 584 -44.38 59.01 -75.14
CA GLU A 584 -44.44 60.34 -75.79
C GLU A 584 -45.32 61.37 -75.04
N ASN A 585 -46.09 60.96 -74.02
CA ASN A 585 -47.05 61.82 -73.30
C ASN A 585 -46.78 61.97 -71.78
N SER A 586 -45.61 61.58 -71.27
CA SER A 586 -45.30 61.64 -69.84
C SER A 586 -44.17 62.63 -69.53
N ARG A 587 -44.32 63.48 -68.51
CA ARG A 587 -43.23 64.38 -68.04
C ARG A 587 -41.98 63.55 -67.74
N HIS A 588 -40.85 63.96 -68.31
CA HIS A 588 -39.57 63.27 -68.12
C HIS A 588 -39.07 63.48 -66.68
N ILE A 589 -39.02 62.42 -65.88
CA ILE A 589 -38.50 62.46 -64.50
C ILE A 589 -36.98 62.30 -64.57
N GLN A 590 -36.24 63.27 -64.05
CA GLN A 590 -34.78 63.19 -64.00
C GLN A 590 -34.33 62.35 -62.80
N ILE A 591 -33.53 61.31 -63.03
CA ILE A 591 -32.93 60.48 -61.98
C ILE A 591 -31.44 60.79 -61.91
N LYS A 592 -30.99 61.39 -60.79
CA LYS A 592 -29.58 61.70 -60.52
C LYS A 592 -28.97 60.58 -59.67
N GLN A 593 -27.89 59.99 -60.18
CA GLN A 593 -27.16 58.91 -59.49
C GLN A 593 -25.90 59.46 -58.80
N GLU A 594 -25.80 59.30 -57.48
CA GLU A 594 -24.65 59.69 -56.66
C GLU A 594 -24.11 58.45 -55.93
N LEU A 595 -23.51 57.53 -56.68
CA LEU A 595 -23.07 56.24 -56.15
C LEU A 595 -21.57 56.26 -55.81
N THR A 596 -21.19 55.98 -54.56
CA THR A 596 -19.79 55.91 -54.14
C THR A 596 -19.10 54.68 -54.75
N GLU A 597 -17.95 54.82 -55.44
CA GLU A 597 -17.34 53.73 -56.21
C GLU A 597 -16.86 52.53 -55.37
N ASP A 598 -16.29 52.76 -54.18
CA ASP A 598 -15.68 51.73 -53.31
C ASP A 598 -16.56 51.34 -52.11
N LEU A 599 -17.73 50.74 -52.35
CA LEU A 599 -18.57 50.21 -51.27
C LEU A 599 -18.25 48.74 -50.95
N PRO A 600 -18.13 48.37 -49.67
CA PRO A 600 -17.99 46.97 -49.26
C PRO A 600 -19.23 46.14 -49.62
N ALA A 601 -19.03 44.84 -49.84
CA ALA A 601 -20.12 43.92 -50.12
C ALA A 601 -21.10 43.83 -48.94
N VAL A 602 -22.39 43.86 -49.26
CA VAL A 602 -23.49 43.72 -48.30
C VAL A 602 -23.96 42.26 -48.32
N LYS A 603 -24.35 41.73 -47.16
CA LYS A 603 -25.06 40.46 -47.07
C LYS A 603 -26.54 40.72 -47.31
N GLY A 604 -27.09 40.25 -48.41
CA GLY A 604 -28.51 40.43 -48.69
C GLY A 604 -29.07 39.55 -49.78
N ASP A 605 -30.40 39.41 -49.74
CA ASP A 605 -31.18 38.77 -50.77
C ASP A 605 -31.39 39.75 -51.94
N SER A 606 -30.79 39.42 -53.08
CA SER A 606 -30.85 40.25 -54.28
C SER A 606 -32.28 40.54 -54.76
N ALA A 607 -33.22 39.61 -54.60
CA ALA A 607 -34.59 39.77 -55.08
C ALA A 607 -35.40 40.68 -54.14
N GLN A 608 -35.23 40.51 -52.82
CA GLN A 608 -35.91 41.35 -51.83
C GLN A 608 -35.36 42.78 -51.81
N LEU A 609 -34.04 42.96 -51.90
CA LEU A 609 -33.44 44.30 -51.99
C LEU A 609 -33.82 45.00 -53.30
N ARG A 610 -34.00 44.26 -54.40
CA ARG A 610 -34.55 44.79 -55.66
C ARG A 610 -35.99 45.28 -55.48
N GLN A 611 -36.80 44.54 -54.73
CA GLN A 611 -38.18 44.94 -54.39
C GLN A 611 -38.20 46.20 -53.52
N VAL A 612 -37.29 46.32 -52.54
CA VAL A 612 -37.11 47.54 -51.75
C VAL A 612 -36.82 48.74 -52.65
N LEU A 613 -35.83 48.61 -53.54
CA LEU A 613 -35.46 49.67 -54.49
C LEU A 613 -36.63 50.06 -55.40
N HIS A 614 -37.35 49.08 -55.94
CA HIS A 614 -38.53 49.31 -56.77
C HIS A 614 -39.63 50.08 -56.02
N ASN A 615 -39.97 49.66 -54.80
CA ASN A 615 -40.99 50.31 -53.99
C ASN A 615 -40.59 51.75 -53.59
N LEU A 616 -39.32 51.99 -53.28
CA LEU A 616 -38.82 53.33 -52.98
C LEU A 616 -38.90 54.24 -54.21
N LEU A 617 -38.47 53.76 -55.38
CA LEU A 617 -38.51 54.52 -56.63
C LEU A 617 -39.95 54.80 -57.08
N GLN A 618 -40.85 53.82 -56.96
CA GLN A 618 -42.27 54.00 -57.25
C GLN A 618 -42.92 55.02 -56.31
N ASN A 619 -42.63 54.93 -55.00
CA ASN A 619 -43.11 55.90 -54.03
C ASN A 619 -42.61 57.32 -54.34
N ALA A 620 -41.34 57.46 -54.74
CA ALA A 620 -40.75 58.73 -55.15
C ALA A 620 -41.40 59.28 -56.44
N GLN A 621 -41.63 58.44 -57.47
CA GLN A 621 -42.28 58.88 -58.72
C GLN A 621 -43.72 59.37 -58.49
N ASP A 622 -44.49 58.65 -57.69
CA ASP A 622 -45.85 59.05 -57.36
C ASP A 622 -45.89 60.39 -56.59
N ALA A 623 -44.88 60.68 -55.77
CA ALA A 623 -44.80 61.94 -55.03
C ALA A 623 -44.48 63.15 -55.94
N LEU A 624 -44.03 62.90 -57.17
CA LEU A 624 -43.58 63.89 -58.14
C LEU A 624 -44.62 64.27 -59.21
N LEU A 625 -45.84 63.69 -59.16
CA LEU A 625 -46.90 63.92 -60.16
C LEU A 625 -47.22 65.41 -60.40
N ASP A 626 -47.18 66.24 -59.34
CA ASP A 626 -47.50 67.67 -59.39
C ASP A 626 -46.25 68.59 -59.27
N ALA A 627 -45.04 68.03 -59.31
CA ALA A 627 -43.80 68.80 -59.15
C ALA A 627 -43.43 69.57 -60.44
N PRO A 628 -42.95 70.84 -60.35
CA PRO A 628 -42.60 71.65 -61.51
C PRO A 628 -41.34 71.15 -62.24
N GLU A 629 -40.37 70.58 -61.51
CA GLU A 629 -39.14 69.97 -62.05
C GLU A 629 -38.88 68.64 -61.32
N PRO A 630 -39.43 67.51 -61.80
CA PRO A 630 -39.38 66.25 -61.06
C PRO A 630 -37.96 65.67 -61.03
N LEU A 631 -37.37 65.59 -59.83
CA LEU A 631 -36.01 65.10 -59.60
C LEU A 631 -36.00 64.03 -58.50
N ILE A 632 -35.43 62.87 -58.82
CA ILE A 632 -35.10 61.81 -57.85
C ILE A 632 -33.58 61.72 -57.75
N THR A 633 -33.03 61.85 -56.54
CA THR A 633 -31.61 61.61 -56.27
C THR A 633 -31.44 60.29 -55.53
N VAL A 634 -30.68 59.37 -56.11
CA VAL A 634 -30.34 58.09 -55.48
C VAL A 634 -28.86 58.12 -55.12
N ARG A 635 -28.57 58.06 -53.84
CA ARG A 635 -27.21 58.13 -53.30
C ARG A 635 -26.88 56.88 -52.49
N THR A 636 -25.67 56.37 -52.67
CA THR A 636 -25.10 55.30 -51.85
C THR A 636 -23.80 55.75 -51.21
N GLU A 637 -23.66 55.57 -49.90
CA GLU A 637 -22.47 55.97 -49.14
C GLU A 637 -22.17 55.02 -47.98
N MET A 638 -20.95 55.10 -47.45
CA MET A 638 -20.55 54.33 -46.28
C MET A 638 -20.79 55.14 -45.01
N VAL A 639 -21.52 54.58 -44.03
CA VAL A 639 -21.80 55.23 -42.73
C VAL A 639 -21.40 54.34 -41.57
N HIS A 640 -21.33 54.88 -40.35
CA HIS A 640 -21.13 54.05 -39.15
C HIS A 640 -22.27 53.05 -39.00
N GLY A 641 -21.96 51.77 -39.20
CA GLY A 641 -22.93 50.67 -39.11
C GLY A 641 -23.23 49.97 -40.44
N GLY A 642 -22.79 50.49 -41.59
CA GLY A 642 -22.98 49.79 -42.87
C GLY A 642 -23.01 50.66 -44.13
N VAL A 643 -23.51 50.08 -45.22
CA VAL A 643 -23.76 50.80 -46.48
C VAL A 643 -25.14 51.45 -46.40
N GLN A 644 -25.21 52.77 -46.60
CA GLN A 644 -26.45 53.53 -46.64
C GLN A 644 -26.91 53.76 -48.08
N LEU A 645 -28.17 53.45 -48.34
CA LEU A 645 -28.94 53.90 -49.51
C LEU A 645 -29.84 55.05 -49.09
N SER A 646 -29.78 56.18 -49.79
CA SER A 646 -30.75 57.27 -49.64
C SER A 646 -31.45 57.55 -50.96
N VAL A 647 -32.78 57.50 -50.97
CA VAL A 647 -33.62 57.94 -52.09
C VAL A 647 -34.31 59.23 -51.68
N ARG A 648 -34.01 60.30 -52.40
CA ARG A 648 -34.53 61.65 -52.17
C ARG A 648 -35.38 62.11 -53.35
N ASP A 649 -36.57 62.60 -53.07
CA ASP A 649 -37.44 63.27 -54.04
C ASP A 649 -37.66 64.74 -53.67
N ASN A 650 -38.09 65.55 -54.64
CA ASN A 650 -38.54 66.94 -54.42
C ASN A 650 -40.07 67.10 -54.53
N GLY A 651 -40.81 66.06 -54.14
CA GLY A 651 -42.27 66.01 -54.16
C GLY A 651 -42.94 66.64 -52.93
N CYS A 652 -44.17 66.21 -52.63
CA CYS A 652 -45.01 66.79 -51.57
C CYS A 652 -44.61 66.41 -50.12
N GLY A 653 -43.71 65.43 -49.93
CA GLY A 653 -43.26 64.98 -48.61
C GLY A 653 -44.37 64.31 -47.76
N PHE A 654 -44.12 64.15 -46.46
CA PHE A 654 -45.05 63.57 -45.48
C PHE A 654 -45.64 64.65 -44.56
N SER A 655 -46.92 64.56 -44.19
CA SER A 655 -47.45 65.36 -43.06
C SER A 655 -46.96 64.79 -41.71
N ASP A 656 -46.89 65.61 -40.66
CA ASP A 656 -46.41 65.17 -39.34
C ASP A 656 -47.24 64.01 -38.75
N GLU A 657 -48.56 64.01 -39.00
CA GLU A 657 -49.47 62.93 -38.57
C GLU A 657 -49.17 61.60 -39.26
N ILE A 658 -48.81 61.64 -40.55
CA ILE A 658 -48.59 60.43 -41.35
C ILE A 658 -47.17 59.91 -41.14
N LYS A 659 -46.20 60.79 -40.91
CA LYS A 659 -44.81 60.42 -40.62
C LYS A 659 -44.68 59.47 -39.42
N ALA A 660 -45.48 59.67 -38.37
CA ALA A 660 -45.47 58.81 -37.18
C ALA A 660 -46.02 57.40 -37.43
N ARG A 661 -46.89 57.24 -38.43
CA ARG A 661 -47.63 56.01 -38.71
C ARG A 661 -47.32 55.41 -40.09
N VAL A 662 -46.29 55.93 -40.76
CA VAL A 662 -45.98 55.63 -42.16
C VAL A 662 -45.58 54.16 -42.41
N PHE A 663 -45.15 53.46 -41.36
CA PHE A 663 -44.80 52.04 -41.39
C PHE A 663 -45.93 51.13 -40.89
N GLU A 664 -47.07 51.68 -40.47
CA GLU A 664 -48.25 50.89 -40.14
C GLU A 664 -48.93 50.42 -41.44
N PRO A 665 -49.40 49.16 -41.52
CA PRO A 665 -50.15 48.67 -42.67
C PRO A 665 -51.39 49.52 -42.99
N TYR A 666 -51.66 49.73 -44.28
CA TYR A 666 -52.84 50.42 -44.84
C TYR A 666 -52.89 51.94 -44.64
N VAL A 667 -51.83 52.55 -44.10
CA VAL A 667 -51.71 54.00 -44.02
C VAL A 667 -51.27 54.54 -45.39
N THR A 668 -52.13 55.33 -46.05
CA THR A 668 -51.86 55.91 -47.38
C THR A 668 -52.57 57.26 -47.55
N THR A 669 -51.92 58.21 -48.23
CA THR A 669 -52.50 59.50 -48.64
C THR A 669 -53.09 59.49 -50.05
N LYS A 670 -52.87 58.40 -50.80
CA LYS A 670 -53.15 58.33 -52.24
C LYS A 670 -54.46 57.58 -52.52
N PRO A 671 -55.33 58.08 -53.42
CA PRO A 671 -56.63 57.46 -53.73
C PRO A 671 -56.53 56.07 -54.41
N LYS A 672 -55.37 55.70 -54.97
CA LYS A 672 -55.08 54.37 -55.55
C LYS A 672 -53.96 53.61 -54.83
N GLY A 673 -53.46 54.11 -53.68
CA GLY A 673 -52.35 53.50 -52.95
C GLY A 673 -52.82 52.36 -52.04
N THR A 674 -52.06 51.28 -51.94
CA THR A 674 -52.40 50.11 -51.09
C THR A 674 -52.00 50.29 -49.62
N GLY A 675 -51.08 51.22 -49.32
CA GLY A 675 -50.57 51.45 -47.95
C GLY A 675 -49.70 50.31 -47.41
N LEU A 676 -49.25 49.38 -48.26
CA LEU A 676 -48.44 48.22 -47.85
C LEU A 676 -46.96 48.35 -48.23
N GLY A 677 -46.60 49.25 -49.14
CA GLY A 677 -45.23 49.35 -49.68
C GLY A 677 -44.16 49.68 -48.62
N LEU A 678 -44.36 50.69 -47.77
CA LEU A 678 -43.41 51.08 -46.73
C LEU A 678 -43.31 50.08 -45.56
N PRO A 679 -44.41 49.49 -45.06
CA PRO A 679 -44.35 48.36 -44.14
C PRO A 679 -43.54 47.16 -44.69
N ILE A 680 -43.69 46.83 -45.99
CA ILE A 680 -42.91 45.77 -46.65
C ILE A 680 -41.43 46.12 -46.69
N ILE A 681 -41.09 47.37 -47.04
CA ILE A 681 -39.69 47.83 -47.04
C ILE A 681 -39.09 47.69 -45.64
N LYS A 682 -39.79 48.15 -44.59
CA LYS A 682 -39.31 48.05 -43.22
C LYS A 682 -39.05 46.60 -42.81
N LYS A 683 -39.99 45.69 -43.11
CA LYS A 683 -39.84 44.26 -42.82
C LYS A 683 -38.62 43.67 -43.52
N ILE A 684 -38.45 43.93 -44.83
CA ILE A 684 -37.29 43.41 -45.58
C ILE A 684 -35.98 43.96 -44.99
N VAL A 685 -35.92 45.24 -44.66
CA VAL A 685 -34.71 45.86 -44.08
C VAL A 685 -34.38 45.26 -42.70
N GLU A 686 -35.37 45.06 -41.84
CA GLU A 686 -35.20 44.43 -40.52
C GLU A 686 -34.76 42.95 -40.64
N GLU A 687 -35.30 42.20 -41.61
CA GLU A 687 -34.86 40.83 -41.92
C GLU A 687 -33.39 40.79 -42.38
N HIS A 688 -32.88 41.87 -42.98
CA HIS A 688 -31.49 42.03 -43.38
C HIS A 688 -30.60 42.64 -42.28
N GLU A 689 -31.08 42.69 -41.03
CA GLU A 689 -30.39 43.34 -39.89
C GLU A 689 -30.06 44.82 -40.14
N GLY A 690 -30.83 45.48 -41.01
CA GLY A 690 -30.66 46.87 -41.39
C GLY A 690 -31.54 47.84 -40.62
N LEU A 691 -31.30 49.14 -40.82
CA LEU A 691 -32.09 50.22 -40.24
C LEU A 691 -32.73 51.06 -41.33
N ILE A 692 -33.96 51.54 -41.11
CA ILE A 692 -34.67 52.44 -42.02
C ILE A 692 -35.03 53.75 -41.32
N HIS A 693 -34.81 54.88 -42.00
CA HIS A 693 -35.14 56.22 -41.53
C HIS A 693 -35.89 57.02 -42.60
N ILE A 694 -36.81 57.88 -42.17
CA ILE A 694 -37.60 58.74 -43.06
C ILE A 694 -37.57 60.18 -42.53
N GLU A 695 -37.27 61.11 -43.42
CA GLU A 695 -37.25 62.53 -43.13
C GLU A 695 -37.87 63.37 -44.27
N ASN A 696 -38.38 64.56 -43.92
CA ASN A 696 -38.83 65.55 -44.91
C ASN A 696 -37.70 66.56 -45.16
N ILE A 697 -37.55 66.98 -46.40
CA ILE A 697 -36.52 67.93 -46.80
C ILE A 697 -37.16 69.29 -47.15
N LYS A 698 -36.55 70.37 -46.66
CA LYS A 698 -36.96 71.75 -46.97
C LYS A 698 -36.36 72.20 -48.31
N PRO A 699 -37.07 73.00 -49.14
CA PRO A 699 -38.41 73.54 -48.92
C PRO A 699 -39.56 72.55 -49.21
N HIS A 700 -39.37 71.54 -50.08
CA HIS A 700 -40.34 70.45 -50.34
C HIS A 700 -39.58 69.15 -50.71
N GLY A 701 -40.10 67.98 -50.30
CA GLY A 701 -39.56 66.66 -50.62
C GLY A 701 -39.45 65.70 -49.43
N ALA A 702 -39.15 64.44 -49.72
CA ALA A 702 -38.84 63.41 -48.72
C ALA A 702 -37.51 62.70 -49.01
N GLN A 703 -36.90 62.16 -47.96
CA GLN A 703 -35.77 61.25 -48.06
C GLN A 703 -35.99 60.02 -47.20
N ILE A 704 -35.80 58.87 -47.82
CA ILE A 704 -35.85 57.57 -47.17
C ILE A 704 -34.44 56.99 -47.22
N SER A 705 -33.90 56.66 -46.05
CA SER A 705 -32.54 56.14 -45.88
C SER A 705 -32.57 54.75 -45.29
N ILE A 706 -31.83 53.82 -45.87
CA ILE A 706 -31.70 52.43 -45.43
C ILE A 706 -30.22 52.13 -45.19
N ILE A 707 -29.88 51.58 -44.04
CA ILE A 707 -28.52 51.16 -43.68
C ILE A 707 -28.49 49.64 -43.64
N LEU A 708 -27.59 49.02 -44.41
CA LEU A 708 -27.42 47.57 -44.46
C LEU A 708 -26.02 47.17 -43.93
N PRO A 709 -25.91 46.13 -43.10
CA PRO A 709 -24.64 45.72 -42.51
C PRO A 709 -23.68 45.16 -43.56
N THR A 710 -22.40 45.50 -43.42
CA THR A 710 -21.33 45.00 -44.28
C THR A 710 -20.83 43.64 -43.82
N VAL A 711 -20.35 42.82 -44.75
CA VAL A 711 -19.65 41.59 -44.37
C VAL A 711 -18.30 41.96 -43.75
N GLU A 712 -18.16 41.82 -42.43
CA GLU A 712 -16.85 41.93 -41.78
C GLU A 712 -15.87 40.98 -42.47
N LYS A 713 -14.72 41.52 -42.92
CA LYS A 713 -13.55 40.72 -43.30
C LYS A 713 -13.08 40.03 -42.03
N ASN A 714 -13.47 38.76 -41.88
CA ASN A 714 -13.10 37.90 -40.76
C ASN A 714 -11.61 38.08 -40.41
N GLN A 715 -11.34 38.65 -39.22
CA GLN A 715 -10.03 38.61 -38.61
C GLN A 715 -9.68 37.13 -38.39
N VAL A 716 -8.70 36.65 -39.15
CA VAL A 716 -8.00 35.39 -38.88
C VAL A 716 -7.25 35.57 -37.56
N ILE A 717 -7.91 35.29 -36.44
CA ILE A 717 -7.22 35.05 -35.17
C ILE A 717 -6.65 33.63 -35.28
N GLY A 718 -5.33 33.57 -35.48
CA GLY A 718 -4.57 32.35 -35.70
C GLY A 718 -4.71 31.37 -34.54
N ASN A 719 -5.26 30.19 -34.84
CA ASN A 719 -5.21 29.04 -33.95
C ASN A 719 -3.97 28.21 -34.30
N ASN A 720 -2.78 28.72 -33.96
CA ASN A 720 -1.53 27.96 -33.96
C ASN A 720 -1.26 27.47 -32.53
N ASN A 721 -1.79 26.31 -32.19
CA ASN A 721 -1.20 25.44 -31.16
C ASN A 721 -1.71 24.00 -31.29
N LYS A 722 -1.14 23.28 -32.26
CA LYS A 722 -0.97 21.84 -32.20
C LYS A 722 0.40 21.52 -32.81
N LEU A 723 1.31 21.05 -31.96
CA LEU A 723 2.43 20.11 -32.19
C LEU A 723 3.62 20.48 -31.27
N ALA A 724 4.22 19.43 -30.66
CA ALA A 724 5.31 19.38 -29.66
C ALA A 724 4.80 19.40 -28.20
N HIS A 725 5.01 18.41 -27.32
CA HIS A 725 5.86 17.23 -27.21
C HIS A 725 5.02 16.11 -26.52
N GLY A 726 5.25 14.81 -26.70
CA GLY A 726 6.51 14.11 -26.42
C GLY A 726 6.47 13.65 -24.97
#